data_AF-A0A433QCZ5-F1
#
_entry.id   AF-A0A433QCZ5-F1
#
_cell.length_a   1.000
_cell.length_b   1.000
_cell.length_c   1.000
_cell.angle_alpha   90.00
_cell.angle_beta   90.00
_cell.angle_gamma   90.00
#
_symmetry.space_group_name_H-M   'P 1'
#
loop_
_entity.id
_entity.type
_entity.pdbx_description
1 polymer ?
#
loop_
_entity_poly.entity_id
_entity_poly.type
_entity_poly.pdbx_seq_one_letter_code
_entity_poly.pdbx_strand_id
1 'polypeptide(L)'
;MSATLQSAGSSSQTATIVQQAQSLSWRVDLSELQVSKKQRRIPQTINFTNANAVFAIDTSGSVMGGILRAEKDLILSVANNQHHRENGKVIAWNNSAYLPISLKQISTIQAQAYGGTDPVCLLNRKETSEAIEKSDSWWLVTDGTIDNNEVEAFATKIVQKKISHIPAVIVVVGDAPTSQIPPASSSISVGASVFFLADHCLFLYADTNEWNKNSGKFYLLQSKGCYEQLGVVESLNQSVRWSDLPTVTPAALANITLPKTSPHTFGGTIRLTNTLFVRIDILLDTSTHLTLAELQELFGDDATRTALLYACKIRSLLPNLRTLLVRHKVEEITSVEDIANAQPILRRLAQARRAAAPIHDLLDFQRQLREAHRRNEEHNRTLHAAKKAQARAFNAIIELTLREIGQIERADYSAERLGRLSNRAARAERISDHSEFNDQINSLMEDSSGVDGFRGECPICYEENAVMALTCKILPPLKTEANTSDYALNFPLACGSIPHNVNVLSSQIACCQCADYMVATTGRTTMRENATVVLPLVSLAQNPKLWKVRLAIGLANRIQVGNLVQLFMAVLDETVTNKGWARPGEGNSDAMFRRDALEWTLEMLWKETETRNNFQESGEIVRFPQAVSHVISEAMQASGSVETWLIRYPMEGFLRIMRFAKKFNAPGRLLDDGLRLFHTRLMALFVENYQAHIKRGEHKIIADKIWGALYELRHGKTPIEGTARIVTTIGNLVHPNDLKRITDFLVTLGHDTATFPFPAATTIILRRLLEIQNHDSVAHCIVNLRSRDTYVIQAFEYPKDLTTADALQVLNEMFLPSFNPDKLHGDPFSPPPFVTPYGPSLLRCGYCNMLFAPSGTKGSLEELAPLLRQGRQAHFAKYLGASGSTGLPQRAPMQNGRLMPPCRHYNLHHSIVLVFAEREEDQRAALVRAGILEAAQRTAAQNLLLEKFVDDVVEQIVGVDRRGNVYSQIMVEQIWTVLPSFWKVVQKNRFDPEQKAMKFVDKLRLELDGLGWLKKGTREVGEIRK
;
A
#
# COMPACT_ATOMS: atom_id res chain seq x y z
N MET A 1 69.44 -1.10 4.55
CA MET A 1 70.39 -0.21 3.85
C MET A 1 69.72 1.15 3.76
N SER A 2 69.68 1.90 4.86
CA SER A 2 70.80 2.60 5.50
C SER A 2 71.06 3.92 4.80
N ALA A 3 70.59 5.02 5.38
CA ALA A 3 71.47 6.04 5.94
C ALA A 3 70.59 7.20 6.50
N THR A 4 70.59 7.57 7.79
CA THR A 4 71.74 8.13 8.57
C THR A 4 71.95 9.59 8.10
N LEU A 5 72.04 10.65 8.91
CA LEU A 5 72.19 10.92 10.35
C LEU A 5 72.15 12.47 10.46
N GLN A 6 71.52 13.04 11.50
CA GLN A 6 72.16 13.68 12.69
C GLN A 6 73.07 14.89 12.40
N SER A 7 73.22 15.87 13.28
CA SER A 7 73.33 15.84 14.76
C SER A 7 73.12 17.27 15.31
N ALA A 8 72.90 17.58 16.59
CA ALA A 8 73.08 16.92 17.89
C ALA A 8 72.16 17.66 18.91
N GLY A 9 71.56 17.03 19.93
CA GLY A 9 72.16 16.70 21.25
C GLY A 9 71.93 17.86 22.25
N SER A 10 71.46 17.74 23.49
CA SER A 10 71.47 16.67 24.49
C SER A 10 70.44 16.92 25.61
N SER A 11 70.16 15.84 26.35
CA SER A 11 69.27 15.62 27.50
C SER A 11 69.46 16.49 28.76
N SER A 12 68.35 16.80 29.44
CA SER A 12 68.30 16.99 30.91
C SER A 12 66.91 16.67 31.45
N GLN A 13 66.86 15.90 32.53
CA GLN A 13 65.71 15.51 33.33
C GLN A 13 65.04 16.73 33.99
N THR A 14 63.70 16.76 34.04
CA THR A 14 62.98 17.50 35.08
C THR A 14 61.61 16.89 35.34
N ALA A 15 61.32 16.71 36.62
CA ALA A 15 60.14 16.09 37.20
C ALA A 15 58.83 16.66 36.63
N THR A 16 58.00 15.79 36.06
CA THR A 16 56.62 16.12 35.71
C THR A 16 55.79 16.10 36.98
N ILE A 17 55.52 17.29 37.51
CA ILE A 17 54.39 17.55 38.39
C ILE A 17 53.15 17.17 37.59
N VAL A 18 52.54 16.03 37.92
CA VAL A 18 51.23 15.64 37.42
C VAL A 18 50.22 16.63 37.98
N GLN A 19 49.84 17.62 37.18
CA GLN A 19 48.65 18.43 37.43
C GLN A 19 47.43 17.50 37.39
N GLN A 20 46.82 17.29 38.55
CA GLN A 20 45.49 16.69 38.67
C GLN A 20 44.50 17.51 37.83
N ALA A 21 43.84 16.84 36.88
CA ALA A 21 42.75 17.42 36.11
C ALA A 21 41.64 17.89 37.08
N GLN A 22 41.23 19.15 36.95
CA GLN A 22 40.06 19.68 37.66
C GLN A 22 38.81 18.90 37.22
N SER A 23 38.01 18.42 38.18
CA SER A 23 36.74 17.77 37.89
C SER A 23 35.76 18.78 37.26
N LEU A 24 35.17 18.41 36.12
CA LEU A 24 34.09 19.18 35.49
C LEU A 24 32.90 19.21 36.45
N SER A 25 32.40 20.40 36.81
CA SER A 25 31.44 20.60 37.92
C SER A 25 30.11 19.85 37.75
N TRP A 26 29.68 19.62 36.51
CA TRP A 26 28.44 18.93 36.16
C TRP A 26 28.60 17.41 35.98
N ARG A 27 29.82 16.93 35.70
CA ARG A 27 30.12 15.49 35.52
C ARG A 27 30.43 14.88 36.87
N VAL A 28 29.88 13.69 37.14
CA VAL A 28 30.20 12.94 38.37
C VAL A 28 31.23 11.88 38.06
N ASP A 29 32.39 11.94 38.73
CA ASP A 29 33.36 10.86 38.67
C ASP A 29 32.86 9.66 39.49
N LEU A 30 33.05 8.44 38.96
CA LEU A 30 32.68 7.19 39.63
C LEU A 30 33.37 7.06 40.99
N SER A 31 34.54 7.68 41.16
CA SER A 31 35.26 7.75 42.43
C SER A 31 34.53 8.58 43.49
N GLU A 32 33.76 9.60 43.10
CA GLU A 32 32.94 10.45 43.98
C GLU A 32 31.67 9.73 44.45
N LEU A 33 31.11 8.84 43.62
CA LEU A 33 29.93 8.02 43.97
C LEU A 33 30.21 6.97 45.06
N GLN A 34 31.48 6.60 45.26
CA GLN A 34 31.90 5.59 46.24
C GLN A 34 32.35 6.18 47.59
N VAL A 35 32.17 7.48 47.83
CA VAL A 35 32.66 8.16 49.04
C VAL A 35 31.71 7.97 50.22
N SER A 36 31.71 6.76 50.80
CA SER A 36 31.53 6.60 52.24
C SER A 36 32.90 6.31 52.86
N LYS A 37 33.38 7.27 53.65
CA LYS A 37 34.71 7.27 54.28
C LYS A 37 34.85 6.05 55.22
N LYS A 38 36.01 5.36 55.10
CA LYS A 38 36.54 4.25 55.94
C LYS A 38 35.95 2.84 55.71
N GLN A 39 36.10 2.30 54.50
CA GLN A 39 36.58 0.93 54.22
C GLN A 39 36.41 0.72 52.71
N ARG A 40 37.48 0.34 51.99
CA ARG A 40 37.35 -0.26 50.64
C ARG A 40 36.60 -1.58 50.80
N ARG A 41 35.26 -1.55 50.85
CA ARG A 41 34.43 -2.74 50.69
C ARG A 41 34.16 -2.88 49.21
N ILE A 42 34.52 -4.04 48.67
CA ILE A 42 34.01 -4.57 47.40
C ILE A 42 32.51 -4.26 47.35
N PRO A 43 31.93 -3.81 46.22
CA PRO A 43 30.49 -3.57 46.10
C PRO A 43 29.76 -4.78 46.65
N GLN A 44 29.04 -4.60 47.76
CA GLN A 44 28.30 -5.71 48.34
C GLN A 44 27.17 -6.01 47.37
N THR A 45 27.21 -7.17 46.74
CA THR A 45 26.13 -7.63 45.90
C THR A 45 25.27 -8.62 46.67
N ILE A 46 23.99 -8.69 46.31
CA ILE A 46 23.04 -9.65 46.86
C ILE A 46 22.33 -10.33 45.71
N ASN A 47 22.22 -11.65 45.76
CA ASN A 47 21.41 -12.36 44.78
C ASN A 47 19.93 -11.99 44.99
N PHE A 48 19.18 -11.78 43.92
CA PHE A 48 17.75 -11.47 43.94
C PHE A 48 16.97 -12.38 44.89
N THR A 49 17.26 -13.69 44.94
CA THR A 49 16.53 -14.63 45.82
C THR A 49 16.67 -14.33 47.31
N ASN A 50 17.75 -13.65 47.70
CA ASN A 50 18.07 -13.31 49.08
C ASN A 50 17.81 -11.82 49.38
N ALA A 51 17.22 -11.09 48.43
CA ALA A 51 16.99 -9.66 48.54
C ALA A 51 15.67 -9.34 49.25
N ASN A 52 15.65 -8.29 50.06
CA ASN A 52 14.40 -7.76 50.59
C ASN A 52 13.67 -7.01 49.46
N ALA A 53 12.60 -7.59 48.96
CA ALA A 53 11.79 -7.03 47.89
C ALA A 53 10.52 -6.36 48.42
N VAL A 54 10.22 -5.17 47.91
CA VAL A 54 8.95 -4.47 48.13
C VAL A 54 8.13 -4.49 46.84
N PHE A 55 6.89 -4.96 46.91
CA PHE A 55 6.00 -5.04 45.77
C PHE A 55 4.86 -4.03 45.88
N ALA A 56 4.88 -2.97 45.07
CA ALA A 56 3.80 -2.02 44.94
C ALA A 56 2.78 -2.51 43.90
N ILE A 57 1.57 -2.85 44.35
CA ILE A 57 0.49 -3.43 43.53
C ILE A 57 -0.62 -2.40 43.36
N ASP A 58 -0.97 -2.12 42.11
CA ASP A 58 -2.07 -1.23 41.77
C ASP A 58 -3.41 -1.86 42.19
N THR A 59 -4.30 -1.05 42.75
CA THR A 59 -5.62 -1.42 43.24
C THR A 59 -6.69 -0.43 42.78
N SER A 60 -6.36 0.37 41.76
CA SER A 60 -7.27 1.29 41.06
C SER A 60 -8.48 0.56 40.46
N GLY A 61 -9.46 1.33 39.99
CA GLY A 61 -10.67 0.76 39.39
C GLY A 61 -10.40 -0.07 38.13
N SER A 62 -9.34 0.22 37.38
CA SER A 62 -8.99 -0.47 36.13
C SER A 62 -8.53 -1.91 36.34
N VAL A 63 -7.82 -2.20 37.44
CA VAL A 63 -7.28 -3.54 37.70
C VAL A 63 -8.33 -4.55 38.17
N MET A 64 -9.61 -4.18 38.28
CA MET A 64 -10.64 -5.03 38.86
C MET A 64 -10.81 -6.36 38.09
N GLY A 65 -10.85 -7.47 38.83
CA GLY A 65 -11.10 -8.79 38.25
C GLY A 65 -9.84 -9.52 37.81
N GLY A 66 -9.70 -9.75 36.50
CA GLY A 66 -8.65 -10.61 35.93
C GLY A 66 -7.24 -10.04 36.04
N ILE A 67 -7.10 -8.71 36.03
CA ILE A 67 -5.82 -8.00 36.07
C ILE A 67 -5.20 -8.10 37.47
N LEU A 68 -5.92 -7.69 38.53
CA LEU A 68 -5.45 -7.84 39.91
C LEU A 68 -5.13 -9.29 40.27
N ARG A 69 -5.85 -10.28 39.70
CA ARG A 69 -5.49 -11.69 39.87
C ARG A 69 -4.12 -11.99 39.26
N ALA A 70 -3.90 -11.59 38.00
CA ALA A 70 -2.61 -11.75 37.33
C ALA A 70 -1.47 -11.04 38.08
N GLU A 71 -1.70 -9.83 38.62
CA GLU A 71 -0.72 -9.09 39.43
C GLU A 71 -0.33 -9.83 40.72
N LYS A 72 -1.28 -10.47 41.39
CA LYS A 72 -0.98 -11.28 42.58
C LYS A 72 -0.22 -12.54 42.22
N ASP A 73 -0.67 -13.22 41.17
CA ASP A 73 -0.09 -14.49 40.72
C ASP A 73 1.35 -14.28 40.21
N LEU A 74 1.63 -13.19 39.51
CA LEU A 74 2.98 -12.86 39.06
C LEU A 74 3.91 -12.59 40.24
N ILE A 75 3.46 -11.86 41.27
CA ILE A 75 4.29 -11.60 42.45
C ILE A 75 4.54 -12.88 43.23
N LEU A 76 3.53 -13.73 43.41
CA LEU A 76 3.70 -15.03 44.07
C LEU A 76 4.66 -15.95 43.31
N SER A 77 4.66 -15.87 41.99
CA SER A 77 5.57 -16.64 41.13
C SER A 77 7.01 -16.16 41.23
N VAL A 78 7.24 -14.84 41.24
CA VAL A 78 8.57 -14.24 41.42
C VAL A 78 9.09 -14.44 42.84
N ALA A 79 8.24 -14.24 43.85
CA ALA A 79 8.59 -14.33 45.26
C ALA A 79 8.36 -15.74 45.84
N ASN A 80 8.69 -16.78 45.08
CA ASN A 80 8.34 -18.15 45.43
C ASN A 80 9.24 -18.76 46.54
N ASN A 81 10.41 -18.17 46.80
CA ASN A 81 11.39 -18.68 47.75
C ASN A 81 11.05 -18.34 49.21
N GLN A 82 11.70 -19.02 50.16
CA GLN A 82 11.43 -18.84 51.59
C GLN A 82 11.77 -17.42 52.08
N HIS A 83 12.86 -16.83 51.59
CA HIS A 83 13.32 -15.51 52.05
C HIS A 83 12.30 -14.41 51.71
N HIS A 84 11.78 -14.36 50.49
CA HIS A 84 10.75 -13.38 50.12
C HIS A 84 9.43 -13.63 50.83
N ARG A 85 9.06 -14.89 51.12
CA ARG A 85 7.83 -15.19 51.91
C ARG A 85 7.88 -14.65 53.34
N GLU A 86 9.08 -14.56 53.92
CA GLU A 86 9.28 -14.09 55.28
C GLU A 86 9.51 -12.56 55.32
N ASN A 87 10.33 -12.03 54.40
CA ASN A 87 10.80 -10.65 54.45
C ASN A 87 10.14 -9.72 53.42
N GLY A 88 9.52 -10.27 52.37
CA GLY A 88 8.86 -9.52 51.33
C GLY A 88 7.67 -8.71 51.84
N LYS A 89 7.58 -7.47 51.40
CA LYS A 89 6.50 -6.54 51.73
C LYS A 89 5.66 -6.23 50.51
N VAL A 90 4.36 -6.07 50.70
CA VAL A 90 3.44 -5.67 49.65
C VAL A 90 2.78 -4.36 50.03
N ILE A 91 2.73 -3.42 49.10
CA ILE A 91 2.09 -2.11 49.25
C ILE A 91 0.99 -2.04 48.19
N ALA A 92 -0.26 -2.18 48.61
CA ALA A 92 -1.37 -1.83 47.73
C ALA A 92 -1.39 -0.31 47.53
N TRP A 93 -1.68 0.15 46.32
CA TRP A 93 -1.80 1.58 46.02
C TRP A 93 -2.85 1.88 44.95
N ASN A 94 -3.39 3.08 44.97
CA ASN A 94 -4.27 3.64 43.94
C ASN A 94 -4.03 5.16 43.90
N ASN A 95 -5.03 6.00 44.18
CA ASN A 95 -4.83 7.41 44.53
C ASN A 95 -4.38 7.60 46.00
N SER A 96 -4.15 6.52 46.73
CA SER A 96 -3.63 6.46 48.10
C SER A 96 -2.81 5.18 48.30
N ALA A 97 -1.80 5.21 49.17
CA ALA A 97 -0.98 4.04 49.48
C ALA A 97 -1.39 3.43 50.82
N TYR A 98 -1.59 2.11 50.86
CA TYR A 98 -1.91 1.37 52.08
C TYR A 98 -0.65 1.03 52.88
N LEU A 99 -0.82 0.61 54.14
CA LEU A 99 0.31 0.18 54.96
C LEU A 99 0.98 -1.06 54.34
N PRO A 100 2.32 -1.15 54.37
CA PRO A 100 3.02 -2.35 53.92
C PRO A 100 2.57 -3.59 54.71
N ILE A 101 2.09 -4.60 54.00
CA ILE A 101 1.68 -5.89 54.58
C ILE A 101 2.72 -6.98 54.26
N SER A 102 2.64 -8.11 54.97
CA SER A 102 3.45 -9.29 54.62
C SER A 102 3.00 -9.87 53.29
N LEU A 103 3.94 -10.41 52.50
CA LEU A 103 3.61 -11.16 51.28
C LEU A 103 2.59 -12.29 51.52
N LYS A 104 2.55 -12.89 52.71
CA LYS A 104 1.55 -13.92 53.09
C LYS A 104 0.10 -13.39 53.05
N GLN A 105 -0.08 -12.07 53.11
CA GLN A 105 -1.36 -11.39 53.13
C GLN A 105 -1.74 -10.84 51.74
N ILE A 106 -0.99 -11.13 50.67
CA ILE A 106 -1.28 -10.63 49.32
C ILE A 106 -2.69 -11.01 48.83
N SER A 107 -3.22 -12.15 49.28
CA SER A 107 -4.57 -12.60 48.95
C SER A 107 -5.66 -11.66 49.50
N THR A 108 -5.39 -10.91 50.58
CA THR A 108 -6.36 -10.01 51.22
C THR A 108 -6.51 -8.67 50.49
N ILE A 109 -5.65 -8.37 49.52
CA ILE A 109 -5.74 -7.13 48.72
C ILE A 109 -6.98 -7.20 47.84
N GLN A 110 -7.75 -6.12 47.75
CA GLN A 110 -8.92 -6.04 46.88
C GLN A 110 -8.86 -4.75 46.07
N ALA A 111 -9.32 -4.82 44.81
CA ALA A 111 -9.44 -3.63 43.96
C ALA A 111 -10.52 -2.71 44.51
N GLN A 112 -10.33 -1.40 44.36
CA GLN A 112 -11.30 -0.40 44.75
C GLN A 112 -12.07 0.10 43.52
N ALA A 113 -13.40 -0.01 43.55
CA ALA A 113 -14.26 0.34 42.41
C ALA A 113 -14.18 1.81 41.94
N TYR A 114 -13.65 2.72 42.78
CA TYR A 114 -13.59 4.16 42.50
C TYR A 114 -12.19 4.76 42.74
N GLY A 115 -11.13 3.96 42.76
CA GLY A 115 -9.75 4.44 42.97
C GLY A 115 -9.08 4.91 41.68
N GLY A 116 -8.44 6.08 41.70
CA GLY A 116 -7.58 6.57 40.62
C GLY A 116 -6.17 5.96 40.66
N THR A 117 -5.28 6.41 39.78
CA THR A 117 -3.88 5.96 39.71
C THR A 117 -2.96 7.14 40.03
N ASP A 118 -2.40 7.23 41.24
CA ASP A 118 -1.42 8.26 41.61
C ASP A 118 -0.22 7.62 42.31
N PRO A 119 0.90 7.34 41.60
CA PRO A 119 2.05 6.69 42.19
C PRO A 119 2.80 7.58 43.20
N VAL A 120 2.54 8.89 43.24
CA VAL A 120 3.14 9.80 44.23
C VAL A 120 2.75 9.40 45.66
N CYS A 121 1.57 8.81 45.84
CA CYS A 121 1.09 8.36 47.14
C CYS A 121 2.04 7.34 47.82
N LEU A 122 2.76 6.52 47.04
CA LEU A 122 3.75 5.54 47.51
C LEU A 122 4.89 6.22 48.29
N LEU A 123 5.25 7.44 47.90
CA LEU A 123 6.38 8.19 48.45
C LEU A 123 5.95 9.29 49.43
N ASN A 124 4.69 9.71 49.38
CA ASN A 124 4.13 10.70 50.33
C ASN A 124 3.89 10.09 51.71
N ARG A 125 3.42 8.84 51.77
CA ARG A 125 3.21 8.14 53.03
C ARG A 125 4.55 7.67 53.61
N LYS A 126 4.78 7.95 54.89
CA LYS A 126 6.06 7.70 55.55
C LYS A 126 6.39 6.21 55.62
N GLU A 127 5.41 5.38 55.99
CA GLU A 127 5.62 3.95 56.19
C GLU A 127 5.96 3.22 54.87
N THR A 128 5.37 3.65 53.76
CA THR A 128 5.62 3.06 52.43
C THR A 128 6.94 3.53 51.84
N SER A 129 7.24 4.82 51.95
CA SER A 129 8.53 5.41 51.56
C SER A 129 9.69 4.73 52.31
N GLU A 130 9.57 4.57 53.63
CA GLU A 130 10.60 3.89 54.44
C GLU A 130 10.76 2.42 54.08
N ALA A 131 9.68 1.73 53.70
CA ALA A 131 9.77 0.34 53.25
C ALA A 131 10.56 0.24 51.95
N ILE A 132 10.30 1.12 50.98
CA ILE A 132 11.04 1.18 49.71
C ILE A 132 12.50 1.57 49.96
N GLU A 133 12.77 2.59 50.77
CA GLU A 133 14.12 3.07 51.10
C GLU A 133 15.00 1.99 51.77
N LYS A 134 14.40 1.07 52.53
CA LYS A 134 15.09 -0.04 53.21
C LYS A 134 15.17 -1.32 52.37
N SER A 135 14.60 -1.34 51.16
CA SER A 135 14.56 -2.51 50.30
C SER A 135 15.86 -2.67 49.50
N ASP A 136 16.18 -3.92 49.15
CA ASP A 136 17.27 -4.23 48.21
C ASP A 136 16.78 -4.14 46.74
N SER A 137 15.45 -4.28 46.54
CA SER A 137 14.78 -4.02 45.26
C SER A 137 13.31 -3.66 45.48
N TRP A 138 12.73 -2.91 44.55
CA TRP A 138 11.30 -2.60 44.59
C TRP A 138 10.64 -2.79 43.23
N TRP A 139 9.37 -3.16 43.27
CA TRP A 139 8.56 -3.50 42.12
C TRP A 139 7.38 -2.55 42.03
N LEU A 140 7.15 -2.00 40.83
CA LEU A 140 5.99 -1.18 40.51
C LEU A 140 5.14 -1.95 39.49
N VAL A 141 4.00 -2.47 39.93
CA VAL A 141 3.05 -3.23 39.11
C VAL A 141 1.81 -2.37 38.90
N THR A 142 1.37 -2.24 37.64
CA THR A 142 0.25 -1.37 37.25
C THR A 142 -0.32 -1.76 35.89
N ASP A 143 -1.59 -1.47 35.66
CA ASP A 143 -2.24 -1.49 34.34
C ASP A 143 -2.58 -0.08 33.82
N GLY A 144 -2.36 0.93 34.66
CA GLY A 144 -2.96 2.25 34.53
C GLY A 144 -2.13 3.25 33.74
N THR A 145 -2.75 4.41 33.51
CA THR A 145 -2.14 5.56 32.82
C THR A 145 -2.29 6.81 33.67
N ILE A 146 -1.18 7.53 33.83
CA ILE A 146 -1.15 8.85 34.45
C ILE A 146 -0.83 9.94 33.42
N ASP A 147 -1.22 11.18 33.73
CA ASP A 147 -0.97 12.35 32.90
C ASP A 147 0.47 12.90 33.05
N ASN A 148 0.85 13.87 32.22
CA ASN A 148 2.21 14.43 32.25
C ASN A 148 2.55 15.12 33.60
N ASN A 149 1.59 15.77 34.24
CA ASN A 149 1.82 16.47 35.51
C ASN A 149 2.07 15.46 36.65
N GLU A 150 1.35 14.35 36.64
CA GLU A 150 1.51 13.24 37.58
C GLU A 150 2.86 12.53 37.39
N VAL A 151 3.31 12.35 36.14
CA VAL A 151 4.65 11.83 35.83
C VAL A 151 5.73 12.75 36.42
N GLU A 152 5.58 14.06 36.23
CA GLU A 152 6.51 15.09 36.76
C GLU A 152 6.53 15.14 38.28
N ALA A 153 5.36 15.08 38.92
CA ALA A 153 5.23 15.04 40.37
C ALA A 153 5.91 13.79 40.96
N PHE A 154 5.74 12.63 40.30
CA PHE A 154 6.34 11.38 40.74
C PHE A 154 7.87 11.37 40.57
N ALA A 155 8.37 11.84 39.42
CA ALA A 155 9.80 12.01 39.17
C ALA A 155 10.45 12.93 40.22
N THR A 156 9.80 14.06 40.52
CA THR A 156 10.25 15.00 41.55
C THR A 156 10.34 14.32 42.92
N LYS A 157 9.36 13.50 43.29
CA LYS A 157 9.38 12.78 44.57
C LYS A 157 10.45 11.69 44.64
N ILE A 158 10.70 10.96 43.56
CA ILE A 158 11.79 9.96 43.49
C ILE A 158 13.14 10.61 43.80
N VAL A 159 13.42 11.77 43.20
CA VAL A 159 14.66 12.53 43.45
C VAL A 159 14.72 13.03 44.90
N GLN A 160 13.62 13.59 45.43
CA GLN A 160 13.55 14.10 46.81
C GLN A 160 13.78 12.99 47.85
N LYS A 161 13.23 11.79 47.62
CA LYS A 161 13.39 10.63 48.50
C LYS A 161 14.71 9.87 48.27
N LYS A 162 15.48 10.27 47.25
CA LYS A 162 16.79 9.69 46.89
C LYS A 162 16.76 8.18 46.64
N ILE A 163 15.65 7.64 46.10
CA ILE A 163 15.49 6.19 45.89
C ILE A 163 15.97 5.69 44.52
N SER A 164 16.50 6.56 43.66
CA SER A 164 16.93 6.20 42.30
C SER A 164 18.05 5.14 42.25
N HIS A 165 18.86 5.05 43.29
CA HIS A 165 19.94 4.06 43.40
C HIS A 165 19.43 2.63 43.62
N ILE A 166 18.21 2.46 44.13
CA ILE A 166 17.62 1.16 44.47
C ILE A 166 17.15 0.46 43.18
N PRO A 167 17.57 -0.78 42.90
CA PRO A 167 17.12 -1.52 41.73
C PRO A 167 15.59 -1.63 41.65
N ALA A 168 15.03 -1.20 40.52
CA ALA A 168 13.59 -1.14 40.29
C ALA A 168 13.14 -2.11 39.20
N VAL A 169 11.99 -2.76 39.38
CA VAL A 169 11.33 -3.54 38.32
C VAL A 169 9.94 -2.97 38.08
N ILE A 170 9.64 -2.62 36.83
CA ILE A 170 8.35 -2.09 36.42
C ILE A 170 7.66 -3.17 35.61
N VAL A 171 6.41 -3.49 35.96
CA VAL A 171 5.59 -4.47 35.24
C VAL A 171 4.29 -3.80 34.84
N VAL A 172 4.11 -3.65 33.53
CA VAL A 172 2.81 -3.22 32.96
C VAL A 172 1.97 -4.47 32.71
N VAL A 173 0.79 -4.55 33.31
CA VAL A 173 -0.14 -5.67 33.15
C VAL A 173 -1.28 -5.25 32.24
N GLY A 174 -1.60 -6.05 31.23
CA GLY A 174 -2.72 -5.75 30.32
C GLY A 174 -3.05 -6.90 29.39
N ASP A 175 -3.82 -6.65 28.33
CA ASP A 175 -4.28 -7.66 27.37
C ASP A 175 -3.77 -7.40 25.94
N ALA A 176 -2.76 -6.52 25.77
CA ALA A 176 -2.32 -6.01 24.48
C ALA A 176 -1.86 -7.09 23.47
N PRO A 177 -1.15 -8.17 23.88
CA PRO A 177 -0.83 -9.30 22.99
C PRO A 177 -2.07 -9.98 22.42
N THR A 178 -3.13 -10.14 23.21
CA THR A 178 -4.41 -10.69 22.76
C THR A 178 -5.28 -9.70 21.98
N SER A 179 -5.11 -8.40 22.22
CA SER A 179 -5.87 -7.30 21.59
C SER A 179 -5.25 -6.79 20.28
N GLN A 180 -4.21 -7.45 19.75
CA GLN A 180 -3.47 -7.07 18.52
C GLN A 180 -2.82 -5.67 18.55
N ILE A 181 -2.70 -5.06 19.72
CA ILE A 181 -2.01 -3.77 19.88
C ILE A 181 -0.51 -4.06 19.86
N PRO A 182 0.30 -3.39 19.01
CA PRO A 182 1.74 -3.62 18.98
C PRO A 182 2.40 -3.19 20.31
N PRO A 183 3.52 -3.81 20.73
CA PRO A 183 4.21 -3.47 21.98
C PRO A 183 4.55 -1.98 22.09
N ALA A 184 4.92 -1.35 20.97
CA ALA A 184 5.27 0.07 20.91
C ALA A 184 4.14 1.02 21.36
N SER A 185 2.89 0.59 21.27
CA SER A 185 1.71 1.40 21.61
C SER A 185 1.25 1.22 23.06
N SER A 186 1.87 0.33 23.83
CA SER A 186 1.57 0.18 25.26
C SER A 186 1.96 1.45 26.03
N SER A 187 1.08 1.94 26.90
CA SER A 187 1.39 3.07 27.77
C SER A 187 2.42 2.67 28.82
N ILE A 188 3.36 3.58 29.09
CA ILE A 188 4.41 3.41 30.09
C ILE A 188 4.42 4.55 31.12
N SER A 189 3.42 5.43 31.12
CA SER A 189 3.47 6.71 31.84
C SER A 189 3.77 6.54 33.33
N VAL A 190 3.13 5.57 34.00
CA VAL A 190 3.36 5.27 35.42
C VAL A 190 4.82 4.87 35.71
N GLY A 191 5.41 4.08 34.82
CA GLY A 191 6.77 3.56 34.95
C GLY A 191 7.87 4.51 34.44
N ALA A 192 7.53 5.48 33.60
CA ALA A 192 8.51 6.33 32.90
C ALA A 192 9.44 7.05 33.87
N SER A 193 8.90 7.66 34.94
CA SER A 193 9.69 8.38 35.95
C SER A 193 10.71 7.48 36.63
N VAL A 194 10.33 6.24 36.96
CA VAL A 194 11.23 5.27 37.59
C VAL A 194 12.29 4.82 36.58
N PHE A 195 11.89 4.49 35.36
CA PHE A 195 12.80 3.99 34.34
C PHE A 195 13.85 5.01 33.94
N PHE A 196 13.52 6.29 33.75
CA PHE A 196 14.52 7.28 33.35
C PHE A 196 15.40 7.79 34.51
N LEU A 197 14.96 7.66 35.77
CA LEU A 197 15.74 8.12 36.93
C LEU A 197 16.55 7.05 37.64
N ALA A 198 16.09 5.79 37.69
CA ALA A 198 16.75 4.74 38.47
C ALA A 198 18.13 4.38 37.88
N ASP A 199 19.08 3.90 38.66
CA ASP A 199 20.39 3.47 38.10
C ASP A 199 20.33 2.08 37.47
N HIS A 200 19.43 1.25 38.00
CA HIS A 200 19.19 -0.14 37.61
C HIS A 200 17.69 -0.34 37.48
N CYS A 201 17.22 -0.62 36.26
CA CYS A 201 15.79 -0.77 36.03
C CYS A 201 15.50 -1.87 34.99
N LEU A 202 14.44 -2.62 35.24
CA LEU A 202 13.89 -3.60 34.32
C LEU A 202 12.44 -3.24 34.01
N PHE A 203 12.11 -3.15 32.72
CA PHE A 203 10.78 -2.80 32.23
C PHE A 203 10.16 -3.99 31.52
N LEU A 204 9.10 -4.55 32.11
CA LEU A 204 8.43 -5.76 31.66
C LEU A 204 6.97 -5.50 31.32
N TYR A 205 6.44 -6.37 30.47
CA TYR A 205 5.01 -6.46 30.20
C TYR A 205 4.49 -7.87 30.54
N ALA A 206 3.34 -7.94 31.21
CA ALA A 206 2.68 -9.19 31.58
C ALA A 206 1.28 -9.25 30.95
N ASP A 207 1.04 -10.27 30.12
CA ASP A 207 -0.28 -10.49 29.52
C ASP A 207 -1.22 -11.18 30.51
N THR A 208 -2.36 -10.55 30.75
CA THR A 208 -3.36 -10.97 31.73
C THR A 208 -3.92 -12.36 31.38
N ASN A 209 -4.13 -12.65 30.10
CA ASN A 209 -4.71 -13.92 29.66
C ASN A 209 -3.71 -15.07 29.81
N GLU A 210 -2.45 -14.84 29.46
CA GLU A 210 -1.36 -15.80 29.58
C GLU A 210 -1.01 -16.07 31.06
N TRP A 211 -1.03 -15.05 31.92
CA TRP A 211 -0.78 -15.21 33.35
C TRP A 211 -1.92 -15.93 34.07
N ASN A 212 -3.18 -15.62 33.75
CA ASN A 212 -4.33 -16.35 34.28
C ASN A 212 -4.39 -17.82 33.81
N LYS A 213 -3.66 -18.18 32.73
CA LYS A 213 -3.47 -19.55 32.25
C LYS A 213 -2.19 -20.23 32.79
N ASN A 214 -1.51 -19.61 33.76
CA ASN A 214 -0.28 -20.11 34.37
C ASN A 214 0.93 -20.27 33.42
N SER A 215 1.02 -19.46 32.35
CA SER A 215 2.19 -19.51 31.45
C SER A 215 3.46 -18.93 32.10
N GLY A 216 3.32 -17.97 33.01
CA GLY A 216 4.41 -17.43 33.82
C GLY A 216 5.53 -16.72 33.07
N LYS A 217 5.24 -16.02 31.97
CA LYS A 217 6.25 -15.30 31.16
C LYS A 217 6.01 -13.79 31.10
N PHE A 218 7.10 -13.03 31.09
CA PHE A 218 7.12 -11.59 30.87
C PHE A 218 7.69 -11.28 29.49
N TYR A 219 7.17 -10.27 28.81
CA TYR A 219 7.82 -9.70 27.63
C TYR A 219 8.75 -8.57 28.08
N LEU A 220 10.02 -8.62 27.67
CA LEU A 220 11.01 -7.59 27.96
C LEU A 220 10.76 -6.38 27.06
N LEU A 221 10.47 -5.23 27.66
CA LEU A 221 10.38 -3.96 26.93
C LEU A 221 11.74 -3.26 26.90
N GLN A 222 12.38 -3.10 28.06
CA GLN A 222 13.73 -2.55 28.15
C GLN A 222 14.43 -2.94 29.46
N SER A 223 15.76 -2.93 29.47
CA SER A 223 16.56 -3.15 30.68
C SER A 223 17.73 -2.15 30.77
N LYS A 224 18.22 -1.91 31.98
CA LYS A 224 19.44 -1.13 32.22
C LYS A 224 20.15 -1.54 33.52
N GLY A 225 21.47 -1.35 33.57
CA GLY A 225 22.26 -1.64 34.75
C GLY A 225 22.36 -3.14 35.03
N CYS A 226 22.06 -3.60 36.27
CA CYS A 226 22.24 -5.01 36.63
C CYS A 226 21.30 -5.96 35.88
N TYR A 227 20.27 -5.43 35.21
CA TYR A 227 19.30 -6.21 34.44
C TYR A 227 19.66 -6.37 32.95
N GLU A 228 20.71 -5.72 32.45
CA GLU A 228 21.13 -5.80 31.03
C GLU A 228 21.42 -7.23 30.57
N GLN A 229 21.86 -8.10 31.48
CA GLN A 229 22.11 -9.52 31.22
C GLN A 229 20.85 -10.32 30.81
N LEU A 230 19.65 -9.77 31.01
CA LEU A 230 18.39 -10.39 30.54
C LEU A 230 18.09 -10.09 29.06
N GLY A 231 18.86 -9.21 28.43
CA GLY A 231 18.66 -8.76 27.06
C GLY A 231 18.45 -7.24 26.98
N VAL A 232 18.72 -6.68 25.80
CA VAL A 232 18.46 -5.27 25.46
C VAL A 232 17.61 -5.25 24.20
N VAL A 233 16.54 -4.47 24.20
CA VAL A 233 15.68 -4.31 23.02
C VAL A 233 16.15 -3.08 22.24
N GLU A 234 16.73 -3.30 21.05
CA GLU A 234 17.37 -2.24 20.27
C GLU A 234 16.36 -1.18 19.79
N SER A 235 15.18 -1.59 19.32
CA SER A 235 14.09 -0.67 18.95
C SER A 235 12.72 -1.30 19.20
N LEU A 236 11.86 -0.58 19.92
CA LEU A 236 10.43 -0.86 20.03
C LEU A 236 9.73 0.07 19.06
N ASN A 237 9.35 -0.40 17.88
CA ASN A 237 8.63 0.42 16.90
C ASN A 237 7.32 -0.29 16.50
N GLN A 238 6.46 0.40 15.74
CA GLN A 238 5.13 -0.11 15.36
C GLN A 238 5.15 -1.41 14.53
N SER A 239 6.30 -1.81 13.97
CA SER A 239 6.45 -3.08 13.24
C SER A 239 6.81 -4.26 14.13
N VAL A 240 7.34 -4.02 15.34
CA VAL A 240 7.72 -5.07 16.30
C VAL A 240 6.45 -5.72 16.82
N ARG A 241 6.42 -7.05 16.85
CA ARG A 241 5.33 -7.84 17.43
C ARG A 241 5.73 -8.37 18.80
N TRP A 242 4.76 -8.75 19.62
CA TRP A 242 5.01 -9.37 20.92
C TRP A 242 5.84 -10.65 20.82
N SER A 243 5.71 -11.40 19.72
CA SER A 243 6.53 -12.58 19.43
C SER A 243 8.02 -12.29 19.22
N ASP A 244 8.35 -11.05 18.89
CA ASP A 244 9.72 -10.63 18.55
C ASP A 244 10.48 -10.17 19.80
N LEU A 245 9.78 -9.98 20.93
CA LEU A 245 10.37 -9.53 22.18
C LEU A 245 10.98 -10.69 22.97
N PRO A 246 12.14 -10.49 23.62
CA PRO A 246 12.69 -11.46 24.55
C PRO A 246 11.70 -11.75 25.68
N THR A 247 11.54 -13.02 26.04
CA THR A 247 10.70 -13.41 27.16
C THR A 247 11.53 -13.70 28.41
N VAL A 248 11.16 -13.11 29.54
CA VAL A 248 11.79 -13.34 30.84
C VAL A 248 10.88 -14.20 31.70
N THR A 249 11.42 -15.22 32.35
CA THR A 249 10.68 -16.05 33.32
C THR A 249 11.06 -15.66 34.75
N PRO A 250 10.19 -15.92 35.76
CA PRO A 250 10.52 -15.74 37.17
C PRO A 250 11.83 -16.42 37.59
N ALA A 251 12.14 -17.58 37.02
CA ALA A 251 13.38 -18.31 37.29
C ALA A 251 14.63 -17.56 36.78
N ALA A 252 14.54 -16.83 35.68
CA ALA A 252 15.67 -16.04 35.17
C ALA A 252 16.04 -14.89 36.13
N LEU A 253 15.05 -14.31 36.82
CA LEU A 253 15.25 -13.24 37.80
C LEU A 253 16.02 -13.72 39.04
N ALA A 254 15.86 -15.00 39.42
CA ALA A 254 16.56 -15.61 40.56
C ALA A 254 18.09 -15.65 40.39
N ASN A 255 18.61 -15.51 39.17
CA ASN A 255 20.06 -15.50 38.92
C ASN A 255 20.66 -14.08 38.88
N ILE A 256 19.85 -13.06 39.13
CA ILE A 256 20.30 -11.66 39.05
C ILE A 256 21.01 -11.26 40.32
N THR A 257 22.15 -10.60 40.13
CA THR A 257 22.95 -10.07 41.22
C THR A 257 22.68 -8.56 41.35
N LEU A 258 22.02 -8.19 42.44
CA LEU A 258 21.66 -6.80 42.73
C LEU A 258 22.81 -6.09 43.44
N PRO A 259 23.14 -4.84 43.06
CA PRO A 259 24.13 -4.04 43.77
C PRO A 259 23.51 -3.40 45.02
N LYS A 260 24.20 -3.48 46.17
CA LYS A 260 23.89 -2.63 47.33
C LYS A 260 24.54 -1.26 47.14
N THR A 261 23.83 -0.38 46.47
CA THR A 261 24.21 1.02 46.28
C THR A 261 23.77 1.85 47.48
N SER A 262 24.44 2.98 47.72
CA SER A 262 24.01 3.99 48.69
C SER A 262 23.36 5.16 47.96
N PRO A 263 22.49 5.94 48.62
CA PRO A 263 21.92 7.14 48.02
C PRO A 263 23.01 8.07 47.50
N HIS A 264 22.81 8.61 46.30
CA HIS A 264 23.72 9.61 45.72
C HIS A 264 23.89 10.79 46.68
N THR A 265 25.14 11.23 46.86
CA THR A 265 25.47 12.33 47.79
C THR A 265 24.80 13.63 47.37
N PHE A 266 24.61 13.84 46.07
CA PHE A 266 23.98 15.02 45.47
C PHE A 266 22.66 14.66 44.80
N GLY A 267 21.59 15.36 45.18
CA GLY A 267 20.28 15.24 44.54
C GLY A 267 20.35 15.62 43.06
N GLY A 268 19.61 14.91 42.20
CA GLY A 268 19.53 15.22 40.78
C GLY A 268 20.64 14.65 39.90
N THR A 269 21.50 13.78 40.45
CA THR A 269 22.44 12.97 39.65
C THR A 269 21.67 11.92 38.85
N ILE A 270 21.89 11.88 37.55
CA ILE A 270 21.28 10.91 36.63
C ILE A 270 22.36 10.11 35.92
N ARG A 271 22.06 8.84 35.65
CA ARG A 271 22.89 7.97 34.83
C ARG A 271 22.44 8.07 33.37
N LEU A 272 23.30 8.60 32.50
CA LEU A 272 23.02 8.67 31.06
C LEU A 272 23.52 7.41 30.33
N THR A 273 24.70 6.91 30.72
CA THR A 273 25.28 5.67 30.20
C THR A 273 25.93 4.86 31.32
N ASN A 274 26.49 3.70 30.99
CA ASN A 274 27.20 2.89 31.98
C ASN A 274 28.38 3.62 32.65
N THR A 275 28.95 4.62 31.98
CA THR A 275 30.15 5.36 32.41
C THR A 275 29.91 6.85 32.63
N LEU A 276 28.74 7.39 32.28
CA LEU A 276 28.45 8.82 32.36
C LEU A 276 27.32 9.12 33.35
N PHE A 277 27.68 9.83 34.42
CA PHE A 277 26.75 10.38 35.40
C PHE A 277 26.79 11.90 35.36
N VAL A 278 25.60 12.52 35.39
CA VAL A 278 25.43 13.96 35.19
C VAL A 278 24.60 14.56 36.31
N ARG A 279 25.07 15.68 36.87
CA ARG A 279 24.28 16.54 37.77
C ARG A 279 23.46 17.47 36.91
N ILE A 280 22.22 17.06 36.58
CA ILE A 280 21.41 17.79 35.60
C ILE A 280 21.14 19.24 36.04
N ASP A 281 21.01 19.47 37.35
CA ASP A 281 20.73 20.79 37.92
C ASP A 281 21.92 21.75 37.74
N ILE A 282 23.15 21.23 37.76
CA ILE A 282 24.37 22.02 37.47
C ILE A 282 24.57 22.17 35.96
N LEU A 283 24.33 21.11 35.18
CA LEU A 283 24.44 21.15 33.72
C LEU A 283 23.55 22.25 33.11
N LEU A 284 22.33 22.38 33.63
CA LEU A 284 21.32 23.32 33.14
C LEU A 284 21.37 24.70 33.81
N ASP A 285 22.36 24.94 34.68
CA ASP A 285 22.58 26.23 35.33
C ASP A 285 22.99 27.29 34.28
N THR A 286 22.57 28.53 34.50
CA THR A 286 22.89 29.64 33.59
C THR A 286 24.37 30.03 33.59
N SER A 287 25.17 29.55 34.54
CA SER A 287 26.62 29.75 34.60
C SER A 287 27.43 28.67 33.85
N THR A 288 26.78 27.59 33.41
CA THR A 288 27.47 26.46 32.75
C THR A 288 27.77 26.77 31.28
N HIS A 289 29.04 26.58 30.90
CA HIS A 289 29.53 26.69 29.53
C HIS A 289 30.09 25.34 29.08
N LEU A 290 29.68 24.88 27.90
CA LEU A 290 30.08 23.60 27.33
C LEU A 290 31.06 23.82 26.17
N THR A 291 32.15 23.07 26.19
CA THR A 291 33.08 22.95 25.07
C THR A 291 32.49 22.06 23.96
N LEU A 292 33.08 22.11 22.75
CA LEU A 292 32.63 21.25 21.63
C LEU A 292 32.75 19.76 21.96
N ALA A 293 33.81 19.35 22.67
CA ALA A 293 33.98 17.96 23.07
C ALA A 293 32.89 17.51 24.05
N GLU A 294 32.48 18.37 24.99
CA GLU A 294 31.40 18.08 25.94
C GLU A 294 30.03 18.05 25.26
N LEU A 295 29.77 18.93 24.28
CA LEU A 295 28.56 18.85 23.45
C LEU A 295 28.51 17.55 22.63
N GLN A 296 29.64 17.11 22.09
CA GLN A 296 29.74 15.83 21.39
C GLN A 296 29.53 14.64 22.33
N GLU A 297 30.05 14.70 23.56
CA GLU A 297 29.86 13.64 24.56
C GLU A 297 28.38 13.55 25.01
N LEU A 298 27.70 14.69 25.20
CA LEU A 298 26.31 14.73 25.66
C LEU A 298 25.28 14.48 24.56
N PHE A 299 25.54 15.00 23.35
CA PHE A 299 24.55 15.06 22.28
C PHE A 299 24.98 14.37 20.98
N GLY A 300 26.23 13.93 20.87
CA GLY A 300 26.73 13.22 19.69
C GLY A 300 26.23 11.77 19.62
N ASP A 301 26.15 11.09 20.76
CA ASP A 301 25.57 9.75 20.87
C ASP A 301 24.05 9.81 21.07
N ASP A 302 23.31 9.03 20.28
CA ASP A 302 21.85 9.04 20.24
C ASP A 302 21.22 8.52 21.55
N ALA A 303 21.81 7.50 22.17
CA ALA A 303 21.31 6.92 23.40
C ALA A 303 21.51 7.89 24.58
N THR A 304 22.70 8.48 24.67
CA THR A 304 23.06 9.48 25.69
C THR A 304 22.16 10.72 25.57
N ARG A 305 21.97 11.22 24.34
CA ARG A 305 21.09 12.34 24.04
C ARG A 305 19.65 12.06 24.43
N THR A 306 19.10 10.92 23.99
CA THR A 306 17.71 10.53 24.29
C THR A 306 17.48 10.39 25.80
N ALA A 307 18.40 9.74 26.53
CA ALA A 307 18.33 9.59 27.98
C ALA A 307 18.29 10.95 28.69
N LEU A 308 19.14 11.90 28.26
CA LEU A 308 19.17 13.25 28.83
C LEU A 308 17.86 14.02 28.54
N LEU A 309 17.36 13.94 27.30
CA LEU A 309 16.12 14.61 26.92
C LEU A 309 14.90 14.10 27.69
N TYR A 310 14.77 12.78 27.89
CA TYR A 310 13.69 12.22 28.69
C TYR A 310 13.84 12.53 30.18
N ALA A 311 15.07 12.51 30.72
CA ALA A 311 15.33 12.94 32.09
C ALA A 311 14.95 14.42 32.31
N CYS A 312 15.19 15.28 31.32
CA CYS A 312 14.70 16.66 31.33
C CYS A 312 13.17 16.73 31.23
N LYS A 313 12.54 15.95 30.34
CA LYS A 313 11.08 15.95 30.15
C LYS A 313 10.34 15.60 31.43
N ILE A 314 10.67 14.47 32.06
CA ILE A 314 9.97 14.01 33.27
C ILE A 314 10.20 14.94 34.48
N ARG A 315 11.11 15.91 34.39
CA ARG A 315 11.39 16.91 35.43
C ARG A 315 10.95 18.31 35.05
N SER A 316 10.28 18.50 33.91
CA SER A 316 9.91 19.83 33.39
C SER A 316 11.10 20.75 33.10
N LEU A 317 12.28 20.19 32.76
CA LEU A 317 13.54 20.93 32.56
C LEU A 317 13.89 21.17 31.08
N LEU A 318 13.03 20.78 30.13
CA LEU A 318 13.23 21.03 28.70
C LEU A 318 13.42 22.52 28.35
N PRO A 319 12.72 23.49 28.97
CA PRO A 319 12.95 24.92 28.71
C PRO A 319 14.38 25.38 29.09
N ASN A 320 14.92 24.86 30.20
CA ASN A 320 16.28 25.17 30.64
C ASN A 320 17.30 24.62 29.66
N LEU A 321 17.10 23.40 29.16
CA LEU A 321 17.96 22.80 28.14
C LEU A 321 17.91 23.57 26.81
N ARG A 322 16.72 24.05 26.38
CA ARG A 322 16.61 24.93 25.20
C ARG A 322 17.44 26.20 25.38
N THR A 323 17.36 26.81 26.56
CA THR A 323 18.09 28.05 26.87
C THR A 323 19.60 27.82 26.82
N LEU A 324 20.07 26.69 27.37
CA LEU A 324 21.48 26.30 27.32
C LEU A 324 21.95 26.12 25.86
N LEU A 325 21.17 25.42 25.03
CA LEU A 325 21.53 25.12 23.63
C LEU A 325 21.54 26.38 22.75
N VAL A 326 20.54 27.25 22.88
CA VAL A 326 20.45 28.50 22.10
C VAL A 326 21.62 29.43 22.42
N ARG A 327 22.06 29.50 23.68
CA ARG A 327 23.23 30.30 24.07
C ARG A 327 24.52 29.85 23.40
N HIS A 328 24.63 28.55 23.14
CA HIS A 328 25.80 27.95 22.48
C HIS A 328 25.68 28.05 20.95
N LYS A 329 24.57 28.52 20.37
CA LYS A 329 24.49 28.69 18.91
C LYS A 329 25.44 29.82 18.45
N VAL A 330 26.34 29.51 17.52
CA VAL A 330 27.28 30.48 16.94
C VAL A 330 26.62 31.18 15.75
N GLU A 331 26.56 32.51 15.75
CA GLU A 331 26.09 33.29 14.60
C GLU A 331 27.05 33.14 13.42
N GLU A 332 26.60 32.52 12.32
CA GLU A 332 27.35 32.45 11.07
C GLU A 332 27.20 33.80 10.31
N ILE A 333 28.30 34.34 9.75
CA ILE A 333 28.22 35.45 8.79
C ILE A 333 27.86 34.87 7.43
N THR A 334 26.63 35.13 6.95
CA THR A 334 26.06 34.38 5.80
C THR A 334 25.43 35.22 4.69
N SER A 335 25.43 36.55 4.72
CA SER A 335 24.87 37.33 3.61
C SER A 335 25.78 37.30 2.37
N VAL A 336 25.21 36.88 1.22
CA VAL A 336 25.85 37.05 -0.10
C VAL A 336 25.76 38.53 -0.47
N GLU A 337 26.91 39.19 -0.49
CA GLU A 337 26.97 40.62 -0.79
C GLU A 337 26.97 40.83 -2.31
N ASP A 338 26.02 41.61 -2.83
CA ASP A 338 26.05 42.10 -4.22
C ASP A 338 27.00 43.30 -4.34
N ILE A 339 28.29 43.04 -4.18
CA ILE A 339 29.32 44.08 -4.20
C ILE A 339 29.48 44.72 -5.59
N ALA A 340 29.10 44.00 -6.65
CA ALA A 340 29.30 44.42 -8.03
C ALA A 340 28.04 45.01 -8.70
N ASN A 341 26.97 45.24 -7.94
CA ASN A 341 25.71 45.82 -8.42
C ASN A 341 25.06 45.03 -9.57
N ALA A 342 25.14 43.69 -9.54
CA ALA A 342 24.48 42.83 -10.51
C ALA A 342 22.96 43.06 -10.51
N GLN A 343 22.37 43.35 -9.34
CA GLN A 343 20.94 43.61 -9.18
C GLN A 343 20.45 44.83 -9.99
N PRO A 344 21.01 46.06 -9.83
CA PRO A 344 20.66 47.20 -10.67
C PRO A 344 20.79 46.94 -12.17
N ILE A 345 21.83 46.22 -12.59
CA ILE A 345 22.10 45.95 -14.01
C ILE A 345 21.01 45.05 -14.61
N LEU A 346 20.59 44.02 -13.91
CA LEU A 346 19.54 43.10 -14.38
C LEU A 346 18.16 43.79 -14.48
N ARG A 347 17.83 44.71 -13.56
CA ARG A 347 16.61 45.53 -13.67
C ARG A 347 16.65 46.43 -14.90
N ARG A 348 17.79 47.07 -15.17
CA ARG A 348 17.99 47.91 -16.36
C ARG A 348 17.89 47.10 -17.64
N LEU A 349 18.46 45.90 -17.68
CA LEU A 349 18.33 44.99 -18.82
C LEU A 349 16.86 44.59 -19.07
N ALA A 350 16.12 44.24 -18.01
CA ALA A 350 14.71 43.90 -18.12
C ALA A 350 13.85 45.08 -18.60
N GLN A 351 14.16 46.30 -18.14
CA GLN A 351 13.48 47.52 -18.56
C GLN A 351 13.83 47.90 -20.01
N ALA A 352 15.10 47.78 -20.40
CA ALA A 352 15.56 48.03 -21.77
C ALA A 352 14.92 47.07 -22.78
N ARG A 353 14.77 45.79 -22.43
CA ARG A 353 14.01 44.82 -23.24
C ARG A 353 12.54 45.21 -23.39
N ARG A 354 11.89 45.71 -22.33
CA ARG A 354 10.50 46.19 -22.39
C ARG A 354 10.33 47.44 -23.25
N ALA A 355 11.34 48.31 -23.24
CA ALA A 355 11.33 49.55 -24.01
C ALA A 355 11.79 49.37 -25.47
N ALA A 356 12.04 48.13 -25.93
CA ALA A 356 12.60 47.83 -27.24
C ALA A 356 13.88 48.64 -27.55
N ALA A 357 14.77 48.76 -26.55
CA ALA A 357 16.02 49.48 -26.68
C ALA A 357 16.91 48.90 -27.80
N PRO A 358 17.80 49.72 -28.40
CA PRO A 358 18.75 49.26 -29.41
C PRO A 358 19.56 48.03 -28.97
N ILE A 359 19.85 47.13 -29.90
CA ILE A 359 20.54 45.86 -29.61
C ILE A 359 21.90 46.05 -28.93
N HIS A 360 22.60 47.15 -29.26
CA HIS A 360 23.88 47.52 -28.64
C HIS A 360 23.74 47.74 -27.12
N ASP A 361 22.68 48.42 -26.67
CA ASP A 361 22.45 48.70 -25.25
C ASP A 361 22.10 47.42 -24.48
N LEU A 362 21.37 46.50 -25.12
CA LEU A 362 21.06 45.19 -24.54
C LEU A 362 22.33 44.35 -24.36
N LEU A 363 23.21 44.32 -25.38
CA LEU A 363 24.49 43.62 -25.32
C LEU A 363 25.42 44.22 -24.25
N ASP A 364 25.40 45.54 -24.09
CA ASP A 364 26.18 46.24 -23.06
C ASP A 364 25.71 45.91 -21.65
N PHE A 365 24.40 45.92 -21.39
CA PHE A 365 23.86 45.51 -20.10
C PHE A 365 24.12 44.02 -19.80
N GLN A 366 24.08 43.15 -20.82
CA GLN A 366 24.40 41.74 -20.67
C GLN A 366 25.88 41.52 -20.33
N ARG A 367 26.80 42.26 -20.99
CA ARG A 367 28.22 42.23 -20.66
C ARG A 367 28.48 42.71 -19.22
N GLN A 368 27.87 43.82 -18.81
CA GLN A 368 28.01 44.35 -17.45
C GLN A 368 27.48 43.36 -16.40
N LEU A 369 26.38 42.67 -16.71
CA LEU A 369 25.80 41.68 -15.80
C LEU A 369 26.72 40.46 -15.60
N ARG A 370 27.32 39.95 -16.67
CA ARG A 370 28.29 38.82 -16.60
C ARG A 370 29.49 39.17 -15.72
N GLU A 371 30.03 40.38 -15.89
CA GLU A 371 31.16 40.85 -15.08
C GLU A 371 30.79 41.02 -13.61
N ALA A 372 29.59 41.54 -13.32
CA ALA A 372 29.11 41.69 -11.97
C ALA A 372 28.91 40.34 -11.26
N HIS A 373 28.35 39.35 -11.96
CA HIS A 373 28.20 38.00 -11.41
C HIS A 373 29.54 37.35 -11.05
N ARG A 374 30.56 37.47 -11.91
CA ARG A 374 31.90 36.91 -11.66
C ARG A 374 32.54 37.48 -10.39
N ARG A 375 32.42 38.79 -10.17
CA ARG A 375 32.99 39.47 -9.01
C ARG A 375 32.30 39.12 -7.70
N ASN A 376 30.97 38.97 -7.73
CA ASN A 376 30.22 38.51 -6.56
C ASN A 376 30.62 37.07 -6.18
N GLU A 377 30.80 36.19 -7.16
CA GLU A 377 31.23 34.80 -6.92
C GLU A 377 32.62 34.74 -6.24
N GLU A 378 33.57 35.55 -6.69
CA GLU A 378 34.94 35.57 -6.16
C GLU A 378 35.02 36.11 -4.71
N HIS A 379 34.28 37.18 -4.40
CA HIS A 379 34.23 37.79 -3.06
C HIS A 379 33.61 36.88 -2.01
N ASN A 380 32.45 36.28 -2.31
CA ASN A 380 31.78 35.42 -1.34
C ASN A 380 32.55 34.11 -1.12
N ARG A 381 33.24 33.58 -2.15
CA ARG A 381 34.13 32.41 -2.03
C ARG A 381 35.25 32.62 -1.00
N THR A 382 35.87 33.80 -0.97
CA THR A 382 36.98 34.09 -0.05
C THR A 382 36.52 34.36 1.38
N LEU A 383 35.39 35.05 1.56
CA LEU A 383 34.80 35.31 2.88
C LEU A 383 34.40 34.02 3.62
N HIS A 384 33.86 33.05 2.87
CA HIS A 384 33.33 31.81 3.42
C HIS A 384 34.40 30.75 3.76
N ALA A 385 35.59 30.79 3.16
CA ALA A 385 36.66 29.82 3.45
C ALA A 385 37.23 29.95 4.87
N ALA A 386 37.19 31.15 5.48
CA ALA A 386 37.88 31.44 6.74
C ALA A 386 37.07 31.14 8.02
N LYS A 387 35.73 30.99 7.97
CA LYS A 387 34.86 30.91 9.18
C LYS A 387 33.98 29.64 9.29
N LYS A 388 34.04 28.73 8.32
CA LYS A 388 32.96 27.77 8.02
C LYS A 388 33.05 26.38 8.67
N ALA A 389 34.24 25.87 9.00
CA ALA A 389 34.36 24.47 9.46
C ALA A 389 33.93 24.25 10.91
N GLN A 390 34.30 25.16 11.82
CA GLN A 390 34.10 24.98 13.26
C GLN A 390 32.68 25.37 13.72
N ALA A 391 32.10 26.44 13.17
CA ALA A 391 30.74 26.87 13.49
C ALA A 391 29.68 25.84 13.03
N ARG A 392 29.91 25.17 11.88
CA ARG A 392 28.98 24.18 11.32
C ARG A 392 28.85 22.92 12.16
N ALA A 393 29.97 22.40 12.68
CA ALA A 393 29.95 21.21 13.54
C ALA A 393 29.21 21.51 14.86
N PHE A 394 29.41 22.71 15.41
CA PHE A 394 28.77 23.17 16.65
C PHE A 394 27.25 23.33 16.47
N ASN A 395 26.84 24.06 15.43
CA ASN A 395 25.43 24.33 15.15
C ASN A 395 24.67 23.07 14.71
N ALA A 396 25.30 22.11 14.02
CA ALA A 396 24.64 20.87 13.60
C ALA A 396 24.15 20.01 14.79
N ILE A 397 24.97 19.89 15.84
CA ILE A 397 24.62 19.13 17.06
C ILE A 397 23.53 19.85 17.86
N ILE A 398 23.61 21.18 17.94
CA ILE A 398 22.64 22.03 18.65
C ILE A 398 21.27 21.97 17.96
N GLU A 399 21.21 22.13 16.64
CA GLU A 399 19.97 22.08 15.86
C GLU A 399 19.32 20.70 15.90
N LEU A 400 20.12 19.62 15.86
CA LEU A 400 19.62 18.26 16.05
C LEU A 400 18.96 18.10 17.43
N THR A 401 19.62 18.56 18.49
CA THR A 401 19.08 18.45 19.86
C THR A 401 17.83 19.31 20.05
N LEU A 402 17.82 20.56 19.55
CA LEU A 402 16.64 21.44 19.61
C LEU A 402 15.43 20.84 18.88
N ARG A 403 15.66 20.17 17.74
CA ARG A 403 14.63 19.44 16.99
C ARG A 403 14.03 18.32 17.83
N GLU A 404 14.85 17.52 18.49
CA GLU A 404 14.39 16.40 19.31
C GLU A 404 13.63 16.85 20.57
N ILE A 405 14.06 17.95 21.20
CA ILE A 405 13.31 18.55 22.32
C ILE A 405 11.86 18.86 21.89
N GLY A 406 11.66 19.46 20.70
CA GLY A 406 10.33 19.75 20.18
C GLY A 406 9.50 18.51 19.81
N GLN A 407 10.11 17.36 19.58
CA GLN A 407 9.41 16.08 19.36
C GLN A 407 9.01 15.44 20.69
N ILE A 408 9.94 15.43 21.65
CA ILE A 408 9.76 14.81 22.98
C ILE A 408 8.69 15.53 23.80
N GLU A 409 8.59 16.86 23.68
CA GLU A 409 7.56 17.65 24.36
C GLU A 409 6.14 17.34 23.86
N ARG A 410 5.98 17.04 22.56
CA ARG A 410 4.68 16.67 21.96
C ARG A 410 4.32 15.19 22.09
N ALA A 411 5.29 14.35 22.42
CA ALA A 411 5.08 12.90 22.47
C ALA A 411 4.40 12.49 23.78
N ASP A 412 3.50 11.52 23.72
CA ASP A 412 3.00 10.84 24.92
C ASP A 412 4.00 9.77 25.42
N TYR A 413 3.75 9.21 26.61
CA TYR A 413 4.57 8.17 27.21
C TYR A 413 4.15 6.76 26.73
N SER A 414 4.50 6.42 25.48
CA SER A 414 4.34 5.07 24.93
C SER A 414 5.64 4.25 24.98
N ALA A 415 5.53 2.91 24.95
CA ALA A 415 6.64 1.98 24.98
C ALA A 415 7.58 2.10 23.77
N GLU A 416 7.11 2.66 22.65
CA GLU A 416 7.95 3.06 21.50
C GLU A 416 9.16 3.90 21.94
N ARG A 417 8.98 4.66 23.04
CA ARG A 417 9.97 5.59 23.59
C ARG A 417 11.00 4.94 24.51
N LEU A 418 10.83 3.66 24.85
CA LEU A 418 11.84 2.88 25.59
C LEU A 418 12.93 2.33 24.67
N GLY A 419 12.68 2.23 23.36
CA GLY A 419 13.66 1.83 22.35
C GLY A 419 14.45 3.02 21.78
N ARG A 420 15.54 2.75 21.05
CA ARG A 420 16.20 3.78 20.25
C ARG A 420 15.18 4.39 19.30
N LEU A 421 15.06 5.71 19.30
CA LEU A 421 14.13 6.43 18.44
C LEU A 421 14.47 6.08 16.98
N SER A 422 13.69 5.19 16.37
CA SER A 422 13.79 4.98 14.93
C SER A 422 13.44 6.31 14.23
N ASN A 423 14.19 6.62 13.17
CA ASN A 423 14.19 7.86 12.36
C ASN A 423 12.84 8.26 11.71
N ARG A 424 11.69 7.88 12.28
CA ARG A 424 10.36 8.09 11.73
C ARG A 424 9.87 9.52 11.92
N ALA A 425 10.14 10.14 13.08
CA ALA A 425 9.85 11.56 13.32
C ALA A 425 10.83 12.51 12.61
N ALA A 426 11.97 12.00 12.12
CA ALA A 426 12.95 12.76 11.33
C ALA A 426 12.47 13.08 9.90
N ARG A 427 11.28 12.63 9.49
CA ARG A 427 10.80 12.76 8.10
C ARG A 427 10.07 14.06 7.78
N ALA A 428 9.78 14.91 8.75
CA ALA A 428 9.07 16.16 8.49
C ALA A 428 9.76 17.34 9.18
N GLU A 429 10.81 17.84 8.54
CA GLU A 429 11.55 19.04 8.94
C GLU A 429 10.93 20.27 8.28
N ARG A 430 10.30 21.17 9.06
CA ARG A 430 9.86 22.48 8.56
C ARG A 430 11.09 23.40 8.49
N ILE A 431 11.44 23.85 7.29
CA ILE A 431 12.52 24.83 7.10
C ILE A 431 12.03 26.22 7.56
N SER A 432 12.82 26.90 8.41
CA SER A 432 12.54 28.22 8.99
C SER A 432 12.52 29.38 7.97
N ASP A 433 12.01 30.54 8.40
CA ASP A 433 11.60 31.66 7.54
C ASP A 433 12.72 32.49 6.89
N HIS A 434 12.45 32.78 5.62
CA HIS A 434 12.94 33.75 4.62
C HIS A 434 14.31 34.47 4.63
N SER A 435 15.07 34.65 5.72
CA SER A 435 16.39 35.35 5.64
C SER A 435 17.58 34.40 5.72
N GLU A 436 17.73 33.67 6.82
CA GLU A 436 18.88 32.77 7.09
C GLU A 436 19.01 31.59 6.09
N PHE A 437 17.93 31.30 5.36
CA PHE A 437 17.81 30.13 4.53
C PHE A 437 18.08 30.38 3.03
N ASN A 438 17.74 31.57 2.52
CA ASN A 438 18.21 32.01 1.20
C ASN A 438 19.74 32.11 1.16
N ASP A 439 20.33 32.42 2.31
CA ASP A 439 21.78 32.54 2.53
C ASP A 439 22.50 31.18 2.49
N GLN A 440 21.93 30.12 3.09
CA GLN A 440 22.47 28.74 2.98
C GLN A 440 22.43 28.21 1.54
N ILE A 441 21.44 28.64 0.77
CA ILE A 441 21.19 28.22 -0.61
C ILE A 441 22.20 28.85 -1.57
N ASN A 442 22.52 30.13 -1.39
CA ASN A 442 23.49 30.82 -2.24
C ASN A 442 24.93 30.31 -2.00
N SER A 443 25.28 29.96 -0.75
CA SER A 443 26.58 29.34 -0.41
C SER A 443 26.80 27.95 -1.04
N LEU A 444 25.74 27.27 -1.49
CA LEU A 444 25.81 25.97 -2.19
C LEU A 444 25.92 26.13 -3.72
N MET A 445 25.69 27.33 -4.27
CA MET A 445 25.76 27.61 -5.70
C MET A 445 27.15 28.08 -6.18
N GLU A 446 28.01 28.54 -5.27
CA GLU A 446 29.31 29.17 -5.55
C GLU A 446 30.45 28.18 -5.89
N ASP A 447 30.25 26.87 -5.67
CA ASP A 447 31.19 25.80 -6.04
C ASP A 447 31.03 25.31 -7.49
N SER A 448 30.19 25.96 -8.30
CA SER A 448 29.76 25.44 -9.61
C SER A 448 30.75 25.61 -10.77
N SER A 449 31.88 26.28 -10.57
CA SER A 449 33.00 26.33 -11.53
C SER A 449 33.92 25.10 -11.36
N GLY A 450 33.43 23.94 -11.85
CA GLY A 450 34.13 22.64 -11.80
C GLY A 450 33.21 21.43 -11.59
N VAL A 451 31.95 21.69 -11.23
CA VAL A 451 30.92 20.68 -10.95
C VAL A 451 30.32 20.11 -12.23
N ASP A 452 30.10 18.80 -12.24
CA ASP A 452 29.38 18.08 -13.30
C ASP A 452 27.91 18.53 -13.32
N GLY A 453 27.45 19.06 -14.44
CA GLY A 453 26.17 19.76 -14.54
C GLY A 453 25.75 20.05 -15.97
N PHE A 454 24.45 20.23 -16.20
CA PHE A 454 23.91 20.57 -17.51
C PHE A 454 24.19 22.03 -17.84
N ARG A 455 24.98 22.26 -18.89
CA ARG A 455 25.41 23.59 -19.33
C ARG A 455 24.82 23.94 -20.67
N GLY A 456 24.58 25.24 -20.86
CA GLY A 456 24.06 25.76 -22.12
C GLY A 456 24.21 27.27 -22.20
N GLU A 457 23.64 27.85 -23.24
CA GLU A 457 23.58 29.29 -23.42
C GLU A 457 22.35 29.86 -22.70
N CYS A 458 22.54 30.90 -21.89
CA CYS A 458 21.44 31.53 -21.17
C CYS A 458 20.63 32.49 -22.07
N PRO A 459 19.30 32.34 -22.21
CA PRO A 459 18.47 33.26 -23.03
C PRO A 459 18.31 34.68 -22.43
N ILE A 460 18.82 34.90 -21.22
CA ILE A 460 18.73 36.19 -20.50
C ILE A 460 20.05 36.95 -20.61
N CYS A 461 21.14 36.38 -20.08
CA CYS A 461 22.46 37.01 -20.06
C CYS A 461 23.36 36.63 -21.25
N TYR A 462 22.98 35.66 -22.09
CA TYR A 462 23.79 35.12 -23.19
C TYR A 462 25.19 34.70 -22.73
N GLU A 463 25.27 34.17 -21.52
CA GLU A 463 26.47 33.48 -21.08
C GLU A 463 26.47 32.08 -21.68
N GLU A 464 27.51 31.80 -22.47
CA GLU A 464 27.77 30.49 -23.02
C GLU A 464 28.30 29.57 -21.92
N ASN A 465 27.94 28.28 -21.99
CA ASN A 465 28.41 27.25 -21.07
C ASN A 465 28.05 27.51 -19.57
N ALA A 466 26.95 28.23 -19.33
CA ALA A 466 26.44 28.50 -18.00
C ALA A 466 25.69 27.29 -17.43
N VAL A 467 25.74 27.08 -16.12
CA VAL A 467 24.93 26.05 -15.45
C VAL A 467 23.46 26.45 -15.52
N MET A 468 22.65 25.60 -16.15
CA MET A 468 21.23 25.84 -16.35
C MET A 468 20.42 25.46 -15.11
N ALA A 469 19.18 25.95 -15.03
CA ALA A 469 18.29 25.64 -13.93
C ALA A 469 16.84 25.45 -14.37
N LEU A 470 16.13 24.57 -13.67
CA LEU A 470 14.68 24.43 -13.76
C LEU A 470 14.01 25.34 -12.74
N THR A 471 12.84 25.87 -13.06
CA THR A 471 12.07 26.71 -12.13
C THR A 471 10.76 26.02 -11.74
N CYS A 472 10.49 25.92 -10.45
CA CYS A 472 9.24 25.39 -9.91
C CYS A 472 8.23 26.52 -9.66
N LYS A 473 6.99 26.31 -10.11
CA LYS A 473 5.83 27.18 -9.89
C LYS A 473 5.31 27.06 -8.46
N ILE A 474 4.60 28.09 -8.01
CA ILE A 474 3.89 28.07 -6.73
C ILE A 474 2.75 27.04 -6.79
N LEU A 475 2.86 26.03 -5.93
CA LEU A 475 1.77 25.11 -5.64
C LEU A 475 0.94 25.66 -4.46
N PRO A 476 -0.40 25.60 -4.53
CA PRO A 476 -1.25 25.93 -3.39
C PRO A 476 -0.93 25.09 -2.15
N PRO A 477 -1.05 25.63 -0.91
CA PRO A 477 -0.68 24.93 0.33
C PRO A 477 -1.33 23.53 0.49
N LEU A 478 -2.61 23.40 0.16
CA LEU A 478 -3.32 22.11 0.20
C LEU A 478 -2.70 21.03 -0.71
N LYS A 479 -2.04 21.44 -1.80
CA LYS A 479 -1.39 20.55 -2.76
C LYS A 479 0.03 20.19 -2.34
N THR A 480 0.74 21.09 -1.68
CA THR A 480 2.06 20.80 -1.12
C THR A 480 1.98 19.92 0.12
N GLU A 481 0.93 20.05 0.93
CA GLU A 481 0.63 19.14 2.05
C GLU A 481 0.31 17.71 1.57
N ALA A 482 -0.35 17.57 0.42
CA ALA A 482 -0.61 16.26 -0.19
C ALA A 482 0.68 15.49 -0.51
N ASN A 483 1.76 16.19 -0.85
CA ASN A 483 3.09 15.62 -1.11
C ASN A 483 3.83 15.18 0.17
N THR A 484 3.28 15.48 1.34
CA THR A 484 3.78 15.03 2.65
C THR A 484 2.84 14.04 3.34
N SER A 485 1.75 13.65 2.68
CA SER A 485 0.82 12.63 3.19
C SER A 485 1.46 11.24 3.28
N ASP A 486 0.89 10.35 4.09
CA ASP A 486 1.32 8.94 4.16
C ASP A 486 1.33 8.26 2.78
N TYR A 487 0.37 8.61 1.91
CA TYR A 487 0.36 8.12 0.53
C TYR A 487 1.58 8.60 -0.25
N ALA A 488 1.94 9.88 -0.16
CA ALA A 488 3.10 10.41 -0.85
C ALA A 488 4.41 9.82 -0.30
N LEU A 489 4.50 9.64 1.02
CA LEU A 489 5.64 9.02 1.71
C LEU A 489 5.87 7.57 1.28
N ASN A 490 4.79 6.78 1.20
CA ASN A 490 4.86 5.37 0.84
C ASN A 490 4.95 5.15 -0.69
N PHE A 491 4.38 6.06 -1.49
CA PHE A 491 4.25 5.91 -2.94
C PHE A 491 4.69 7.16 -3.73
N PRO A 492 5.93 7.67 -3.55
CA PRO A 492 6.40 8.92 -4.16
C PRO A 492 6.29 8.93 -5.69
N LEU A 493 6.62 7.81 -6.34
CA LEU A 493 6.56 7.68 -7.80
C LEU A 493 5.14 7.76 -8.36
N ALA A 494 4.14 7.32 -7.60
CA ALA A 494 2.73 7.44 -7.98
C ALA A 494 2.21 8.85 -7.69
N CYS A 495 2.64 9.45 -6.57
CA CYS A 495 2.26 10.81 -6.18
C CYS A 495 2.70 11.87 -7.20
N GLY A 496 3.88 11.71 -7.83
CA GLY A 496 4.33 12.63 -8.88
C GLY A 496 3.45 12.64 -10.14
N SER A 497 2.61 11.62 -10.36
CA SER A 497 1.64 11.56 -11.47
C SER A 497 0.35 12.35 -11.22
N ILE A 498 0.14 12.88 -10.01
CA ILE A 498 -1.11 13.57 -9.68
C ILE A 498 -1.14 14.92 -10.43
N PRO A 499 -2.28 15.32 -11.06
CA PRO A 499 -2.34 16.47 -11.96
C PRO A 499 -1.78 17.80 -11.43
N HIS A 500 -1.76 18.01 -10.11
CA HIS A 500 -1.18 19.22 -9.54
C HIS A 500 0.35 19.22 -9.57
N ASN A 501 1.00 18.07 -9.41
CA ASN A 501 2.46 17.93 -9.47
C ASN A 501 2.98 18.03 -10.90
N VAL A 502 2.23 17.54 -11.89
CA VAL A 502 2.58 17.60 -13.33
C VAL A 502 2.72 19.04 -13.85
N ASN A 503 2.14 20.02 -13.16
CA ASN A 503 2.17 21.42 -13.54
C ASN A 503 3.18 22.25 -12.74
N VAL A 504 3.98 21.63 -11.87
CA VAL A 504 4.92 22.36 -11.00
C VAL A 504 6.10 22.93 -11.78
N LEU A 505 6.49 22.36 -12.93
CA LEU A 505 7.62 22.87 -13.70
C LEU A 505 7.23 24.00 -14.65
N SER A 506 7.97 25.10 -14.59
CA SER A 506 7.93 26.16 -15.60
C SER A 506 8.57 25.67 -16.89
N SER A 507 8.07 26.21 -18.02
CA SER A 507 8.68 25.98 -19.32
C SER A 507 9.97 26.79 -19.52
N GLN A 508 10.27 27.74 -18.62
CA GLN A 508 11.50 28.52 -18.65
C GLN A 508 12.70 27.69 -18.18
N ILE A 509 13.77 27.70 -18.98
CA ILE A 509 15.11 27.26 -18.59
C ILE A 509 16.08 28.41 -18.87
N ALA A 510 16.85 28.81 -17.86
CA ALA A 510 17.86 29.87 -17.93
C ALA A 510 19.04 29.50 -17.04
N CYS A 511 20.14 30.27 -17.08
CA CYS A 511 21.24 30.04 -16.13
C CYS A 511 20.74 30.24 -14.69
N CYS A 512 21.37 29.52 -13.76
CA CYS A 512 20.87 29.49 -12.39
C CYS A 512 20.86 30.87 -11.73
N GLN A 513 21.84 31.73 -12.00
CA GLN A 513 21.91 33.10 -11.46
C GLN A 513 20.76 33.98 -11.96
N CYS A 514 20.49 33.98 -13.27
CA CYS A 514 19.39 34.76 -13.84
C CYS A 514 18.02 34.24 -13.36
N ALA A 515 17.84 32.93 -13.32
CA ALA A 515 16.60 32.31 -12.86
C ALA A 515 16.33 32.63 -11.38
N ASP A 516 17.32 32.42 -10.51
CA ASP A 516 17.19 32.61 -9.07
C ASP A 516 16.93 34.08 -8.72
N TYR A 517 17.61 35.02 -9.38
CA TYR A 517 17.33 36.44 -9.20
C TYR A 517 15.89 36.82 -9.55
N MET A 518 15.38 36.35 -10.70
CA MET A 518 14.02 36.69 -11.11
C MET A 518 12.99 36.17 -10.12
N VAL A 519 13.17 34.94 -9.65
CA VAL A 519 12.27 34.34 -8.65
C VAL A 519 12.39 35.08 -7.32
N ALA A 520 13.60 35.36 -6.83
CA ALA A 520 13.82 36.06 -5.57
C ALA A 520 13.28 37.50 -5.56
N THR A 521 13.41 38.23 -6.68
CA THR A 521 13.07 39.66 -6.75
C THR A 521 11.62 39.89 -7.16
N THR A 522 11.07 39.06 -8.03
CA THR A 522 9.74 39.29 -8.62
C THR A 522 8.71 38.22 -8.25
N GLY A 523 9.14 37.11 -7.64
CA GLY A 523 8.29 35.94 -7.40
C GLY A 523 7.80 35.27 -8.68
N ARG A 524 8.38 35.59 -9.84
CA ARG A 524 7.86 35.23 -11.16
C ARG A 524 8.97 34.84 -12.15
N THR A 525 8.59 34.04 -13.14
CA THR A 525 9.40 33.69 -14.32
C THR A 525 9.32 34.78 -15.41
N THR A 526 10.17 34.72 -16.43
CA THR A 526 10.07 35.55 -17.66
C THR A 526 8.72 35.37 -18.37
N MET A 527 8.13 34.18 -18.22
CA MET A 527 6.81 33.84 -18.74
C MET A 527 5.66 34.35 -17.86
N ARG A 528 5.98 35.13 -16.80
CA ARG A 528 5.04 35.69 -15.82
C ARG A 528 4.29 34.65 -14.99
N GLU A 529 4.84 33.45 -14.87
CA GLU A 529 4.30 32.42 -13.99
C GLU A 529 4.82 32.66 -12.57
N ASN A 530 3.96 32.52 -11.55
CA ASN A 530 4.41 32.62 -10.17
C ASN A 530 5.31 31.42 -9.83
N ALA A 531 6.50 31.71 -9.30
CA ALA A 531 7.55 30.74 -9.04
C ALA A 531 7.96 30.73 -7.57
N THR A 532 8.32 29.55 -7.07
CA THR A 532 8.70 29.34 -5.67
C THR A 532 10.20 29.18 -5.51
N VAL A 533 10.82 28.41 -6.41
CA VAL A 533 12.19 27.94 -6.23
C VAL A 533 12.85 27.59 -7.56
N VAL A 534 14.17 27.75 -7.62
CA VAL A 534 15.02 27.41 -8.75
C VAL A 534 15.90 26.21 -8.40
N LEU A 535 15.93 25.22 -9.28
CA LEU A 535 16.69 23.98 -9.17
C LEU A 535 17.88 24.01 -10.14
N PRO A 536 19.11 24.25 -9.67
CA PRO A 536 20.29 24.16 -10.52
C PRO A 536 20.48 22.74 -11.04
N LEU A 537 20.83 22.61 -12.32
CA LEU A 537 21.09 21.34 -12.98
C LEU A 537 22.54 20.90 -12.74
N VAL A 538 22.80 20.45 -11.51
CA VAL A 538 24.11 19.97 -11.04
C VAL A 538 23.99 18.57 -10.42
N SER A 539 25.10 17.83 -10.37
CA SER A 539 25.15 16.50 -9.74
C SER A 539 24.54 16.49 -8.33
N LEU A 540 23.60 15.58 -8.10
CA LEU A 540 22.98 15.27 -6.82
C LEU A 540 24.00 14.67 -5.85
N ALA A 541 24.90 13.82 -6.31
CA ALA A 541 25.93 13.16 -5.50
C ALA A 541 26.90 14.19 -4.90
N GLN A 542 27.25 15.23 -5.67
CA GLN A 542 28.10 16.32 -5.19
C GLN A 542 27.31 17.33 -4.34
N ASN A 543 26.01 17.52 -4.62
CA ASN A 543 25.18 18.55 -3.98
C ASN A 543 23.87 18.02 -3.34
N PRO A 544 23.91 16.99 -2.47
CA PRO A 544 22.69 16.33 -1.99
C PRO A 544 21.82 17.23 -1.11
N LYS A 545 22.46 18.12 -0.33
CA LYS A 545 21.75 19.08 0.53
C LYS A 545 20.96 20.10 -0.30
N LEU A 546 21.57 20.61 -1.37
CA LEU A 546 20.94 21.61 -2.27
C LEU A 546 19.65 21.06 -2.86
N TRP A 547 19.70 19.85 -3.42
CA TRP A 547 18.54 19.18 -3.99
C TRP A 547 17.44 18.93 -2.96
N LYS A 548 17.76 18.35 -1.79
CA LYS A 548 16.78 18.09 -0.72
C LYS A 548 16.06 19.37 -0.30
N VAL A 549 16.82 20.44 -0.11
CA VAL A 549 16.34 21.74 0.33
C VAL A 549 15.43 22.39 -0.72
N ARG A 550 15.92 22.51 -1.97
CA ARG A 550 15.17 23.18 -3.04
C ARG A 550 13.90 22.40 -3.41
N LEU A 551 13.94 21.06 -3.41
CA LEU A 551 12.75 20.24 -3.63
C LEU A 551 11.73 20.39 -2.49
N ALA A 552 12.17 20.51 -1.23
CA ALA A 552 11.26 20.71 -0.10
C ALA A 552 10.47 22.03 -0.23
N ILE A 553 11.14 23.10 -0.68
CA ILE A 553 10.48 24.38 -0.98
C ILE A 553 9.47 24.22 -2.11
N GLY A 554 9.88 23.59 -3.21
CA GLY A 554 9.07 23.51 -4.42
C GLY A 554 7.87 22.57 -4.32
N LEU A 555 8.00 21.47 -3.57
CA LEU A 555 7.05 20.36 -3.61
C LEU A 555 6.34 20.12 -2.29
N ALA A 556 6.93 20.45 -1.14
CA ALA A 556 6.45 19.97 0.16
C ALA A 556 6.26 21.09 1.20
N ASN A 557 5.97 22.32 0.76
CA ASN A 557 5.75 23.45 1.66
C ASN A 557 6.89 23.63 2.68
N ARG A 558 8.13 23.47 2.21
CA ARG A 558 9.33 23.55 3.04
C ARG A 558 9.47 22.43 4.07
N ILE A 559 8.75 21.33 3.90
CA ILE A 559 8.90 20.12 4.71
C ILE A 559 9.90 19.20 4.00
N GLN A 560 11.08 18.95 4.59
CA GLN A 560 12.01 17.97 4.01
C GLN A 560 11.53 16.56 4.33
N VAL A 561 11.18 15.82 3.27
CA VAL A 561 10.86 14.38 3.32
C VAL A 561 11.88 13.62 2.45
N GLY A 562 12.27 12.41 2.86
CA GLY A 562 13.37 11.66 2.23
C GLY A 562 13.11 11.18 0.80
N ASN A 563 11.87 11.21 0.34
CA ASN A 563 11.39 10.67 -0.93
C ASN A 563 11.10 11.75 -2.00
N LEU A 564 11.39 13.02 -1.74
CA LEU A 564 11.14 14.12 -2.69
C LEU A 564 11.85 13.95 -4.02
N VAL A 565 13.05 13.35 -4.02
CA VAL A 565 13.79 13.10 -5.25
C VAL A 565 13.02 12.12 -6.14
N GLN A 566 12.46 11.06 -5.58
CA GLN A 566 11.64 10.08 -6.32
C GLN A 566 10.35 10.73 -6.84
N LEU A 567 9.70 11.56 -6.02
CA LEU A 567 8.53 12.34 -6.45
C LEU A 567 8.88 13.27 -7.62
N PHE A 568 10.04 13.92 -7.56
CA PHE A 568 10.50 14.83 -8.61
C PHE A 568 10.89 14.09 -9.90
N MET A 569 11.55 12.92 -9.81
CA MET A 569 11.78 12.04 -10.98
C MET A 569 10.46 11.71 -11.68
N ALA A 570 9.42 11.44 -10.88
CA ALA A 570 8.09 11.20 -11.39
C ALA A 570 7.48 12.45 -12.08
N VAL A 571 7.65 13.64 -11.51
CA VAL A 571 7.23 14.90 -12.16
C VAL A 571 7.95 15.12 -13.50
N LEU A 572 9.26 14.86 -13.56
CA LEU A 572 10.07 15.01 -14.78
C LEU A 572 9.59 14.07 -15.88
N ASP A 573 9.44 12.78 -15.58
CA ASP A 573 8.97 11.77 -16.54
C ASP A 573 7.59 12.13 -17.12
N GLU A 574 6.67 12.56 -16.25
CA GLU A 574 5.34 12.98 -16.65
C GLU A 574 5.36 14.25 -17.52
N THR A 575 6.24 15.19 -17.18
CA THR A 575 6.42 16.45 -17.94
C THR A 575 6.93 16.16 -19.35
N VAL A 576 7.99 15.35 -19.47
CA VAL A 576 8.57 14.95 -20.76
C VAL A 576 7.58 14.17 -21.61
N THR A 577 6.75 13.32 -20.99
CA THR A 577 5.78 12.49 -21.72
C THR A 577 4.59 13.31 -22.23
N ASN A 578 4.04 14.21 -21.41
CA ASN A 578 2.70 14.77 -21.63
C ASN A 578 2.66 16.28 -21.95
N LYS A 579 3.75 17.04 -21.76
CA LYS A 579 3.75 18.49 -22.06
C LYS A 579 4.21 18.77 -23.48
N GLY A 580 3.41 19.50 -24.25
CA GLY A 580 3.73 19.87 -25.63
C GLY A 580 5.06 20.64 -25.80
N TRP A 581 5.51 21.37 -24.77
CA TRP A 581 6.79 22.08 -24.78
C TRP A 581 8.01 21.22 -24.40
N ALA A 582 7.80 19.97 -23.98
CA ALA A 582 8.84 19.02 -23.56
C ALA A 582 8.80 17.67 -24.29
N ARG A 583 7.71 17.37 -25.03
CA ARG A 583 7.47 16.08 -25.69
C ARG A 583 8.36 15.87 -26.94
N PRO A 584 8.72 14.62 -27.29
CA PRO A 584 9.32 14.30 -28.59
C PRO A 584 8.39 14.63 -29.78
N GLY A 585 8.86 15.42 -30.76
CA GLY A 585 8.13 15.84 -31.96
C GLY A 585 8.86 16.94 -32.77
N GLU A 586 8.24 17.50 -33.82
CA GLU A 586 8.71 18.64 -34.65
C GLU A 586 8.79 19.97 -33.85
N GLY A 587 9.49 19.96 -32.72
CA GLY A 587 9.75 21.14 -31.90
C GLY A 587 10.90 21.97 -32.48
N ASN A 588 10.86 23.28 -32.22
CA ASN A 588 12.00 24.16 -32.46
C ASN A 588 13.22 23.79 -31.59
N SER A 589 14.38 24.38 -31.87
CA SER A 589 15.63 24.18 -31.11
C SER A 589 15.45 24.38 -29.59
N ASP A 590 14.60 25.31 -29.19
CA ASP A 590 14.29 25.58 -27.78
C ASP A 590 13.57 24.41 -27.10
N ALA A 591 12.62 23.78 -27.78
CA ALA A 591 11.90 22.62 -27.26
C ALA A 591 12.85 21.40 -27.10
N MET A 592 13.78 21.23 -28.05
CA MET A 592 14.83 20.22 -27.93
C MET A 592 15.73 20.48 -26.72
N PHE A 593 16.25 21.70 -26.57
CA PHE A 593 17.09 22.07 -25.44
C PHE A 593 16.40 21.86 -24.09
N ARG A 594 15.10 22.18 -23.99
CA ARG A 594 14.32 21.94 -22.77
C ARG A 594 14.17 20.46 -22.46
N ARG A 595 13.92 19.64 -23.47
CA ARG A 595 13.83 18.20 -23.32
C ARG A 595 15.17 17.62 -22.87
N ASP A 596 16.26 18.01 -23.51
CA ASP A 596 17.60 17.53 -23.18
C ASP A 596 17.97 17.86 -21.72
N ALA A 597 17.61 19.06 -21.24
CA ALA A 597 17.79 19.44 -19.84
C ALA A 597 16.97 18.57 -18.87
N LEU A 598 15.70 18.30 -19.18
CA LEU A 598 14.82 17.46 -18.36
C LEU A 598 15.28 15.99 -18.35
N GLU A 599 15.68 15.46 -19.49
CA GLU A 599 16.14 14.08 -19.65
C GLU A 599 17.50 13.87 -18.97
N TRP A 600 18.43 14.81 -19.13
CA TRP A 600 19.69 14.80 -18.39
C TRP A 600 19.44 14.81 -16.88
N THR A 601 18.52 15.65 -16.41
CA THR A 601 18.18 15.73 -14.98
C THR A 601 17.61 14.41 -14.49
N LEU A 602 16.67 13.83 -15.25
CA LEU A 602 16.07 12.55 -14.89
C LEU A 602 17.09 11.41 -14.86
N GLU A 603 18.02 11.38 -15.83
CA GLU A 603 19.11 10.40 -15.89
C GLU A 603 20.09 10.55 -14.73
N MET A 604 20.49 11.78 -14.40
CA MET A 604 21.35 12.09 -13.26
C MET A 604 20.69 11.63 -11.95
N LEU A 605 19.40 11.97 -11.74
CA LEU A 605 18.67 11.55 -10.54
C LEU A 605 18.51 10.02 -10.50
N TRP A 606 18.26 9.36 -11.63
CA TRP A 606 18.21 7.90 -11.71
C TRP A 606 19.53 7.27 -11.24
N LYS A 607 20.68 7.77 -11.69
CA LYS A 607 22.00 7.21 -11.34
C LYS A 607 22.41 7.51 -9.91
N GLU A 608 22.16 8.73 -9.43
CA GLU A 608 22.75 9.26 -8.21
C GLU A 608 21.83 9.16 -6.99
N THR A 609 20.52 8.93 -7.15
CA THR A 609 19.60 8.79 -6.02
C THR A 609 19.92 7.54 -5.21
N GLU A 610 19.94 7.67 -3.89
CA GLU A 610 20.07 6.56 -2.96
C GLU A 610 18.72 6.27 -2.29
N THR A 611 18.40 4.99 -2.15
CA THR A 611 17.17 4.53 -1.50
C THR A 611 17.38 3.15 -0.90
N ARG A 612 16.40 2.67 -0.14
CA ARG A 612 16.44 1.33 0.45
C ARG A 612 16.23 0.29 -0.66
N ASN A 613 17.01 -0.79 -0.66
CA ASN A 613 16.99 -1.81 -1.72
C ASN A 613 15.59 -2.42 -1.97
N ASN A 614 14.78 -2.54 -0.93
CA ASN A 614 13.39 -3.02 -0.99
C ASN A 614 12.36 -1.89 -0.95
N PHE A 615 12.79 -0.63 -1.00
CA PHE A 615 11.96 0.58 -0.81
C PHE A 615 11.15 0.61 0.49
N GLN A 616 11.49 -0.24 1.47
CA GLN A 616 10.89 -0.30 2.80
C GLN A 616 11.86 0.26 3.85
N GLU A 617 11.37 0.42 5.07
CA GLU A 617 12.14 1.03 6.17
C GLU A 617 13.37 0.19 6.60
N SER A 618 13.31 -1.14 6.40
CA SER A 618 14.29 -2.11 6.89
C SER A 618 15.39 -2.51 5.89
N GLY A 619 15.43 -1.95 4.68
CA GLY A 619 16.38 -2.32 3.63
C GLY A 619 17.80 -1.74 3.78
N GLU A 620 18.76 -2.21 2.99
CA GLU A 620 20.08 -1.57 2.86
C GLU A 620 19.99 -0.34 1.95
N ILE A 621 20.79 0.71 2.22
CA ILE A 621 20.85 1.88 1.32
C ILE A 621 21.69 1.52 0.10
N VAL A 622 21.07 1.58 -1.07
CA VAL A 622 21.67 1.28 -2.37
C VAL A 622 21.32 2.39 -3.37
N ARG A 623 21.94 2.37 -4.55
CA ARG A 623 21.54 3.29 -5.63
C ARG A 623 20.17 2.90 -6.17
N PHE A 624 19.38 3.88 -6.56
CA PHE A 624 18.02 3.70 -7.08
C PHE A 624 17.91 2.64 -8.20
N PRO A 625 18.84 2.53 -9.17
CA PRO A 625 18.79 1.49 -10.20
C PRO A 625 18.90 0.09 -9.60
N GLN A 626 19.76 -0.08 -8.58
CA GLN A 626 19.96 -1.36 -7.88
C GLN A 626 18.72 -1.74 -7.07
N ALA A 627 18.07 -0.77 -6.43
CA ALA A 627 16.81 -1.00 -5.72
C ALA A 627 15.71 -1.45 -6.70
N VAL A 628 15.59 -0.79 -7.87
CA VAL A 628 14.65 -1.20 -8.92
C VAL A 628 14.94 -2.62 -9.42
N SER A 629 16.21 -2.94 -9.67
CA SER A 629 16.65 -4.29 -10.04
C SER A 629 16.26 -5.34 -9.01
N HIS A 630 16.44 -5.01 -7.73
CA HIS A 630 16.14 -5.90 -6.62
C HIS A 630 14.64 -6.23 -6.56
N VAL A 631 13.77 -5.23 -6.56
CA VAL A 631 12.31 -5.46 -6.47
C VAL A 631 11.73 -6.11 -7.72
N ILE A 632 12.31 -5.86 -8.91
CA ILE A 632 11.94 -6.58 -10.14
C ILE A 632 12.34 -8.05 -10.02
N SER A 633 13.57 -8.33 -9.60
CA SER A 633 14.07 -9.70 -9.45
C SER A 633 13.29 -10.49 -8.41
N GLU A 634 12.98 -9.86 -7.27
CA GLU A 634 12.13 -10.44 -6.21
C GLU A 634 10.73 -10.78 -6.76
N ALA A 635 10.08 -9.84 -7.45
CA ALA A 635 8.76 -10.04 -8.04
C ALA A 635 8.75 -11.16 -9.09
N MET A 636 9.83 -11.30 -9.86
CA MET A 636 9.98 -12.37 -10.85
C MET A 636 10.21 -13.74 -10.22
N GLN A 637 11.01 -13.82 -9.15
CA GLN A 637 11.28 -15.07 -8.43
C GLN A 637 10.06 -15.56 -7.65
N ALA A 638 9.19 -14.64 -7.22
CA ALA A 638 8.01 -14.95 -6.42
C ALA A 638 6.87 -15.65 -7.19
N SER A 639 7.10 -16.10 -8.43
CA SER A 639 6.21 -17.00 -9.19
C SER A 639 4.74 -16.55 -9.16
N GLY A 640 4.49 -15.32 -9.62
CA GLY A 640 3.14 -14.73 -9.69
C GLY A 640 2.52 -14.38 -8.33
N SER A 641 3.31 -14.31 -7.25
CA SER A 641 2.85 -13.81 -5.95
C SER A 641 2.54 -12.32 -5.99
N VAL A 642 1.43 -11.94 -5.34
CA VAL A 642 1.01 -10.54 -5.16
C VAL A 642 1.52 -9.90 -3.86
N GLU A 643 2.28 -10.64 -3.05
CA GLU A 643 2.79 -10.14 -1.78
C GLU A 643 4.04 -9.27 -1.93
N THR A 644 4.73 -9.40 -3.06
CA THR A 644 5.95 -8.64 -3.36
C THR A 644 5.66 -7.14 -3.41
N TRP A 645 6.63 -6.34 -2.96
CA TRP A 645 6.45 -4.90 -2.82
C TRP A 645 6.06 -4.22 -4.15
N LEU A 646 6.71 -4.62 -5.25
CA LEU A 646 6.47 -4.06 -6.58
C LEU A 646 5.02 -4.29 -7.03
N ILE A 647 4.46 -5.48 -6.81
CA ILE A 647 3.09 -5.82 -7.21
C ILE A 647 2.05 -5.11 -6.33
N ARG A 648 2.40 -4.73 -5.10
CA ARG A 648 1.52 -3.95 -4.20
C ARG A 648 1.60 -2.45 -4.44
N TYR A 649 2.56 -2.00 -5.23
CA TYR A 649 2.74 -0.58 -5.53
C TYR A 649 1.58 -0.06 -6.41
N PRO A 650 1.05 1.15 -6.17
CA PRO A 650 0.01 1.74 -7.01
C PRO A 650 0.34 1.70 -8.51
N MET A 651 -0.67 1.49 -9.35
CA MET A 651 -0.50 1.24 -10.78
C MET A 651 0.37 2.32 -11.45
N GLU A 652 0.17 3.59 -11.10
CA GLU A 652 0.92 4.72 -11.64
C GLU A 652 2.42 4.60 -11.44
N GLY A 653 2.85 4.29 -10.22
CA GLY A 653 4.27 4.16 -9.94
C GLY A 653 4.82 2.81 -10.34
N PHE A 654 4.02 1.74 -10.34
CA PHE A 654 4.41 0.46 -10.93
C PHE A 654 4.82 0.64 -12.39
N LEU A 655 3.95 1.25 -13.22
CA LEU A 655 4.24 1.50 -14.64
C LEU A 655 5.47 2.40 -14.82
N ARG A 656 5.71 3.31 -13.88
CA ARG A 656 6.86 4.21 -13.89
C ARG A 656 8.17 3.49 -13.59
N ILE A 657 8.16 2.60 -12.60
CA ILE A 657 9.31 1.73 -12.29
C ILE A 657 9.63 0.89 -13.53
N MET A 658 8.62 0.27 -14.15
CA MET A 658 8.81 -0.52 -15.37
C MET A 658 9.36 0.33 -16.53
N ARG A 659 8.85 1.55 -16.72
CA ARG A 659 9.33 2.49 -17.74
C ARG A 659 10.77 2.92 -17.48
N PHE A 660 11.13 3.26 -16.24
CA PHE A 660 12.50 3.62 -15.90
C PHE A 660 13.46 2.45 -16.05
N ALA A 661 13.05 1.25 -15.63
CA ALA A 661 13.84 0.04 -15.83
C ALA A 661 14.13 -0.22 -17.31
N LYS A 662 13.14 0.00 -18.19
CA LYS A 662 13.32 -0.09 -19.65
C LYS A 662 14.18 1.06 -20.20
N LYS A 663 13.85 2.31 -19.86
CA LYS A 663 14.51 3.52 -20.39
C LYS A 663 16.00 3.56 -20.06
N PHE A 664 16.36 3.20 -18.83
CA PHE A 664 17.73 3.29 -18.32
C PHE A 664 18.44 1.95 -18.23
N ASN A 665 17.88 0.88 -18.81
CA ASN A 665 18.43 -0.46 -18.81
C ASN A 665 18.87 -0.92 -17.41
N ALA A 666 17.91 -1.00 -16.48
CA ALA A 666 18.18 -1.40 -15.11
C ALA A 666 18.92 -2.75 -15.05
N PRO A 667 19.86 -2.93 -14.10
CA PRO A 667 20.57 -4.19 -13.93
C PRO A 667 19.59 -5.37 -13.77
N GLY A 668 19.74 -6.45 -14.55
CA GLY A 668 18.82 -7.58 -14.53
C GLY A 668 17.85 -7.60 -15.72
N ARG A 669 17.50 -8.80 -16.18
CA ARG A 669 16.75 -8.98 -17.42
C ARG A 669 15.25 -8.97 -17.12
N LEU A 670 14.53 -7.96 -17.61
CA LEU A 670 13.07 -8.02 -17.73
C LEU A 670 12.72 -9.18 -18.69
N LEU A 671 12.31 -10.33 -18.17
CA LEU A 671 11.79 -11.41 -19.00
C LEU A 671 10.48 -10.96 -19.64
N ASP A 672 10.29 -11.30 -20.91
CA ASP A 672 9.08 -10.95 -21.67
C ASP A 672 8.73 -9.44 -21.63
N ASP A 673 9.74 -8.56 -21.62
CA ASP A 673 9.60 -7.09 -21.48
C ASP A 673 8.78 -6.65 -20.24
N GLY A 674 8.67 -7.52 -19.23
CA GLY A 674 7.91 -7.25 -18.01
C GLY A 674 6.40 -7.56 -18.11
N LEU A 675 5.93 -8.17 -19.20
CA LEU A 675 4.50 -8.47 -19.42
C LEU A 675 3.91 -9.37 -18.33
N ARG A 676 4.67 -10.34 -17.80
CA ARG A 676 4.21 -11.22 -16.71
C ARG A 676 3.98 -10.45 -15.40
N LEU A 677 4.91 -9.55 -15.05
CA LEU A 677 4.76 -8.69 -13.87
C LEU A 677 3.57 -7.74 -14.04
N PHE A 678 3.43 -7.16 -15.24
CA PHE A 678 2.31 -6.30 -15.59
C PHE A 678 0.97 -7.06 -15.47
N HIS A 679 0.88 -8.28 -16.01
CA HIS A 679 -0.30 -9.14 -15.88
C HIS A 679 -0.62 -9.44 -14.41
N THR A 680 0.39 -9.81 -13.61
CA THR A 680 0.20 -10.08 -12.17
C THR A 680 -0.33 -8.84 -11.42
N ARG A 681 0.25 -7.66 -11.66
CA ARG A 681 -0.22 -6.39 -11.07
C ARG A 681 -1.65 -6.06 -11.51
N LEU A 682 -1.98 -6.35 -12.75
CA LEU A 682 -3.29 -6.09 -13.32
C LEU A 682 -4.37 -7.02 -12.76
N MET A 683 -4.03 -8.29 -12.51
CA MET A 683 -4.92 -9.20 -11.78
C MET A 683 -5.11 -8.72 -10.34
N ALA A 684 -4.05 -8.23 -9.67
CA ALA A 684 -4.18 -7.61 -8.35
C ALA A 684 -5.12 -6.39 -8.39
N LEU A 685 -5.02 -5.54 -9.42
CA LEU A 685 -5.90 -4.38 -9.61
C LEU A 685 -7.38 -4.79 -9.80
N PHE A 686 -7.65 -5.88 -10.55
CA PHE A 686 -9.01 -6.39 -10.68
C PHE A 686 -9.58 -6.87 -9.35
N VAL A 687 -8.77 -7.55 -8.54
CA VAL A 687 -9.18 -7.99 -7.20
C VAL A 687 -9.37 -6.81 -6.25
N GLU A 688 -8.49 -5.79 -6.31
CA GLU A 688 -8.63 -4.53 -5.56
C GLU A 688 -9.97 -3.85 -5.88
N ASN A 689 -10.31 -3.72 -7.17
CA ASN A 689 -11.55 -3.09 -7.61
C ASN A 689 -12.78 -3.94 -7.21
N TYR A 690 -12.70 -5.26 -7.34
CA TYR A 690 -13.74 -6.19 -6.90
C TYR A 690 -14.02 -6.07 -5.40
N GLN A 691 -12.97 -6.05 -4.58
CA GLN A 691 -13.10 -5.86 -3.13
C GLN A 691 -13.64 -4.48 -2.76
N ALA A 692 -13.22 -3.42 -3.46
CA ALA A 692 -13.74 -2.07 -3.22
C ALA A 692 -15.26 -2.01 -3.46
N HIS A 693 -15.76 -2.63 -4.53
CA HIS A 693 -17.20 -2.72 -4.80
C HIS A 693 -17.93 -3.58 -3.74
N ILE A 694 -17.37 -4.73 -3.32
CA ILE A 694 -17.95 -5.54 -2.25
C ILE A 694 -18.07 -4.73 -0.95
N LYS A 695 -17.02 -4.01 -0.55
CA LYS A 695 -17.02 -3.17 0.67
C LYS A 695 -18.07 -2.04 0.62
N ARG A 696 -18.46 -1.59 -0.57
CA ARG A 696 -19.55 -0.61 -0.78
C ARG A 696 -20.94 -1.24 -0.86
N GLY A 697 -21.06 -2.57 -0.77
CA GLY A 697 -22.33 -3.28 -0.99
C GLY A 697 -22.73 -3.41 -2.47
N GLU A 698 -21.81 -3.12 -3.39
CA GLU A 698 -22.03 -3.10 -4.84
C GLU A 698 -21.62 -4.41 -5.53
N HIS A 699 -21.60 -5.52 -4.79
CA HIS A 699 -21.14 -6.83 -5.29
C HIS A 699 -21.85 -7.24 -6.59
N LYS A 700 -23.17 -7.03 -6.68
CA LYS A 700 -23.94 -7.35 -7.89
C LYS A 700 -23.47 -6.57 -9.11
N ILE A 701 -23.13 -5.28 -8.95
CA ILE A 701 -22.69 -4.41 -10.05
C ILE A 701 -21.37 -4.91 -10.64
N ILE A 702 -20.39 -5.22 -9.78
CA ILE A 702 -19.10 -5.69 -10.27
C ILE A 702 -19.17 -7.13 -10.80
N ALA A 703 -19.99 -7.99 -10.18
CA ALA A 703 -20.24 -9.32 -10.70
C ALA A 703 -20.89 -9.27 -12.09
N ASP A 704 -21.89 -8.41 -12.32
CA ASP A 704 -22.56 -8.24 -13.61
C ASP A 704 -21.60 -7.74 -14.71
N LYS A 705 -20.65 -6.86 -14.35
CA LYS A 705 -19.58 -6.43 -15.26
C LYS A 705 -18.65 -7.58 -15.65
N ILE A 706 -18.23 -8.41 -14.68
CA ILE A 706 -17.41 -9.60 -14.96
C ILE A 706 -18.22 -10.63 -15.77
N TRP A 707 -19.50 -10.84 -15.45
CA TRP A 707 -20.40 -11.69 -16.24
C TRP A 707 -20.48 -11.20 -17.69
N GLY A 708 -20.65 -9.90 -17.93
CA GLY A 708 -20.71 -9.34 -19.28
C GLY A 708 -19.39 -9.40 -20.06
N ALA A 709 -18.26 -9.52 -19.37
CA ALA A 709 -16.94 -9.72 -19.95
C ALA A 709 -16.68 -11.19 -20.33
N LEU A 710 -17.25 -12.15 -19.60
CA LEU A 710 -17.02 -13.58 -19.76
C LEU A 710 -18.14 -14.33 -20.51
N TYR A 711 -19.36 -13.79 -20.54
CA TYR A 711 -20.56 -14.46 -21.07
C TYR A 711 -21.39 -13.55 -21.97
N GLU A 712 -22.03 -14.15 -22.97
CA GLU A 712 -23.17 -13.57 -23.66
C GLU A 712 -24.37 -13.71 -22.72
N LEU A 713 -25.09 -12.61 -22.47
CA LEU A 713 -26.19 -12.58 -21.49
C LEU A 713 -27.56 -12.58 -22.17
N ARG A 714 -27.61 -12.39 -23.50
CA ARG A 714 -28.86 -12.28 -24.28
C ARG A 714 -29.76 -13.52 -24.21
N HIS A 715 -29.20 -14.73 -24.07
CA HIS A 715 -29.95 -16.00 -24.10
C HIS A 715 -29.71 -16.88 -22.87
N GLY A 716 -29.42 -16.25 -21.72
CA GLY A 716 -28.83 -16.93 -20.56
C GLY A 716 -27.31 -16.72 -20.51
N LYS A 717 -26.63 -17.21 -19.47
CA LYS A 717 -25.16 -17.06 -19.33
C LYS A 717 -24.46 -18.06 -20.26
N THR A 718 -24.29 -17.73 -21.54
CA THR A 718 -23.59 -18.59 -22.51
C THR A 718 -22.12 -18.16 -22.59
N PRO A 719 -21.13 -19.06 -22.42
CA PRO A 719 -19.72 -18.71 -22.61
C PRO A 719 -19.49 -18.10 -23.99
N ILE A 720 -18.73 -17.01 -24.08
CA ILE A 720 -18.34 -16.45 -25.38
C ILE A 720 -17.20 -17.31 -25.93
N GLU A 721 -17.29 -17.71 -27.20
CA GLU A 721 -16.17 -18.35 -27.88
C GLU A 721 -15.04 -17.34 -28.09
N GLY A 722 -13.85 -17.65 -27.57
CA GLY A 722 -12.68 -16.78 -27.65
C GLY A 722 -12.54 -15.77 -26.50
N THR A 723 -11.39 -15.09 -26.46
CA THR A 723 -11.04 -14.15 -25.38
C THR A 723 -11.10 -12.68 -25.81
N ALA A 724 -11.55 -12.41 -27.05
CA ALA A 724 -11.58 -11.07 -27.65
C ALA A 724 -12.53 -10.10 -26.92
N ARG A 725 -13.60 -10.59 -26.30
CA ARG A 725 -14.56 -9.75 -25.57
C ARG A 725 -14.00 -9.18 -24.26
N ILE A 726 -13.04 -9.86 -23.62
CA ILE A 726 -12.33 -9.31 -22.45
C ILE A 726 -11.55 -8.07 -22.85
N VAL A 727 -10.91 -8.10 -24.03
CA VAL A 727 -10.18 -6.95 -24.57
C VAL A 727 -11.11 -5.76 -24.76
N THR A 728 -12.31 -5.97 -25.33
CA THR A 728 -13.23 -4.87 -25.62
C THR A 728 -14.02 -4.38 -24.40
N THR A 729 -14.13 -5.18 -23.34
CA THR A 729 -14.91 -4.85 -22.13
C THR A 729 -14.08 -4.46 -20.92
N ILE A 730 -12.75 -4.46 -21.03
CA ILE A 730 -11.86 -4.18 -19.90
C ILE A 730 -12.10 -2.81 -19.24
N GLY A 731 -12.52 -1.81 -20.01
CA GLY A 731 -12.87 -0.50 -19.45
C GLY A 731 -14.01 -0.52 -18.44
N ASN A 732 -14.80 -1.61 -18.40
CA ASN A 732 -15.82 -1.83 -17.38
C ASN A 732 -15.24 -2.41 -16.08
N LEU A 733 -14.07 -3.05 -16.15
CA LEU A 733 -13.42 -3.80 -15.07
C LEU A 733 -12.36 -2.99 -14.31
N VAL A 734 -11.78 -1.95 -14.92
CA VAL A 734 -10.85 -1.01 -14.28
C VAL A 734 -11.40 0.42 -14.27
N HIS A 735 -10.82 1.28 -13.45
CA HIS A 735 -11.11 2.71 -13.49
C HIS A 735 -10.61 3.33 -14.80
N PRO A 736 -11.31 4.31 -15.43
CA PRO A 736 -10.92 4.90 -16.70
C PRO A 736 -9.51 5.50 -16.74
N ASN A 737 -9.06 6.09 -15.63
CA ASN A 737 -7.69 6.63 -15.54
C ASN A 737 -6.63 5.54 -15.60
N ASP A 738 -6.89 4.37 -15.00
CA ASP A 738 -5.95 3.24 -15.03
C ASP A 738 -5.96 2.59 -16.40
N LEU A 739 -7.13 2.48 -17.04
CA LEU A 739 -7.25 2.00 -18.42
C LEU A 739 -6.35 2.80 -19.36
N LYS A 740 -6.47 4.14 -19.33
CA LYS A 740 -5.65 5.00 -20.20
C LYS A 740 -4.16 4.73 -20.02
N ARG A 741 -3.70 4.64 -18.76
CA ARG A 741 -2.28 4.42 -18.43
C ARG A 741 -1.79 3.03 -18.84
N ILE A 742 -2.62 2.01 -18.64
CA ILE A 742 -2.37 0.64 -19.11
C ILE A 742 -2.18 0.65 -20.63
N THR A 743 -3.10 1.27 -21.35
CA THR A 743 -3.04 1.38 -22.81
C THR A 743 -1.79 2.12 -23.27
N ASP A 744 -1.49 3.28 -22.67
CA ASP A 744 -0.30 4.07 -22.99
C ASP A 744 0.98 3.25 -22.75
N PHE A 745 1.04 2.49 -21.65
CA PHE A 745 2.18 1.63 -21.34
C PHE A 745 2.35 0.49 -22.35
N LEU A 746 1.27 -0.21 -22.72
CA LEU A 746 1.31 -1.30 -23.72
C LEU A 746 1.80 -0.78 -25.08
N VAL A 747 1.39 0.42 -25.48
CA VAL A 747 1.92 1.10 -26.67
C VAL A 747 3.43 1.33 -26.54
N THR A 748 3.94 1.76 -25.38
CA THR A 748 5.40 1.91 -25.20
C THR A 748 6.18 0.60 -25.21
N LEU A 749 5.49 -0.53 -25.01
CA LEU A 749 6.06 -1.86 -25.16
C LEU A 749 5.95 -2.40 -26.60
N GLY A 750 5.28 -1.69 -27.52
CA GLY A 750 5.07 -2.13 -28.90
C GLY A 750 3.92 -3.13 -29.05
N HIS A 751 3.04 -3.22 -28.05
CA HIS A 751 1.83 -4.04 -28.14
C HIS A 751 0.66 -3.21 -28.67
N ASP A 752 -0.20 -3.85 -29.47
CA ASP A 752 -1.45 -3.24 -29.90
C ASP A 752 -2.37 -3.06 -28.69
N THR A 753 -2.98 -1.88 -28.58
CA THR A 753 -4.05 -1.56 -27.63
C THR A 753 -5.23 -2.53 -27.71
N ALA A 754 -5.42 -3.20 -28.86
CA ALA A 754 -6.41 -4.25 -29.07
C ALA A 754 -5.95 -5.65 -28.57
N THR A 755 -4.76 -5.80 -27.99
CA THR A 755 -4.25 -7.07 -27.46
C THR A 755 -3.89 -6.93 -25.99
N PHE A 756 -4.82 -7.37 -25.14
CA PHE A 756 -4.57 -7.50 -23.70
C PHE A 756 -3.59 -8.64 -23.43
N PRO A 757 -2.62 -8.51 -22.51
CA PRO A 757 -1.67 -9.58 -22.25
C PRO A 757 -2.37 -10.77 -21.59
N PHE A 758 -2.16 -11.95 -22.18
CA PHE A 758 -2.62 -13.26 -21.69
C PHE A 758 -4.13 -13.32 -21.42
N PRO A 759 -4.96 -13.10 -22.47
CA PRO A 759 -6.39 -12.97 -22.29
C PRO A 759 -7.03 -14.29 -21.82
N ALA A 760 -6.47 -15.45 -22.16
CA ALA A 760 -6.89 -16.75 -21.61
C ALA A 760 -6.66 -16.87 -20.10
N ALA A 761 -5.46 -16.52 -19.62
CA ALA A 761 -5.13 -16.49 -18.20
C ALA A 761 -6.04 -15.54 -17.41
N THR A 762 -6.33 -14.36 -17.97
CA THR A 762 -7.27 -13.41 -17.37
C THR A 762 -8.70 -13.94 -17.30
N THR A 763 -9.20 -14.63 -18.33
CA THR A 763 -10.53 -15.29 -18.32
C THR A 763 -10.66 -16.22 -17.11
N ILE A 764 -9.67 -17.07 -16.90
CA ILE A 764 -9.66 -18.08 -15.82
C ILE A 764 -9.75 -17.38 -14.46
N ILE A 765 -8.91 -16.38 -14.22
CA ILE A 765 -8.86 -15.65 -12.95
C ILE A 765 -10.17 -14.90 -12.69
N LEU A 766 -10.70 -14.18 -13.68
CA LEU A 766 -11.97 -13.47 -13.56
C LEU A 766 -13.14 -14.42 -13.28
N ARG A 767 -13.14 -15.61 -13.90
CA ARG A 767 -14.18 -16.61 -13.67
C ARG A 767 -14.14 -17.11 -12.22
N ARG A 768 -12.96 -17.41 -11.68
CA ARG A 768 -12.84 -17.87 -10.29
C ARG A 768 -13.08 -16.78 -9.27
N LEU A 769 -12.81 -15.51 -9.61
CA LEU A 769 -13.14 -14.38 -8.76
C LEU A 769 -14.64 -14.28 -8.47
N LEU A 770 -15.51 -14.66 -9.42
CA LEU A 770 -16.97 -14.72 -9.23
C LEU A 770 -17.43 -15.77 -8.20
N GLU A 771 -16.58 -16.71 -7.80
CA GLU A 771 -16.89 -17.75 -6.81
C GLU A 771 -16.58 -17.28 -5.38
N ILE A 772 -15.95 -16.12 -5.25
CA ILE A 772 -15.52 -15.54 -4.00
C ILE A 772 -16.51 -14.48 -3.54
N GLN A 773 -17.06 -14.66 -2.33
CA GLN A 773 -18.06 -13.76 -1.77
C GLN A 773 -17.50 -12.76 -0.74
N ASN A 774 -16.37 -13.05 -0.07
CA ASN A 774 -15.72 -12.10 0.86
C ASN A 774 -14.31 -12.53 1.30
N HIS A 775 -13.37 -11.58 1.37
CA HIS A 775 -12.03 -11.75 1.93
C HIS A 775 -11.49 -10.45 2.53
N ASP A 776 -10.61 -10.59 3.52
CA ASP A 776 -10.05 -9.46 4.28
C ASP A 776 -9.02 -8.64 3.48
N SER A 777 -8.35 -9.25 2.48
CA SER A 777 -7.33 -8.60 1.66
C SER A 777 -7.18 -9.20 0.26
N VAL A 778 -6.53 -8.45 -0.65
CA VAL A 778 -6.20 -8.88 -2.03
C VAL A 778 -5.31 -10.12 -2.02
N ALA A 779 -4.28 -10.12 -1.16
CA ALA A 779 -3.36 -11.25 -1.01
C ALA A 779 -4.12 -12.51 -0.55
N HIS A 780 -4.97 -12.39 0.47
CA HIS A 780 -5.77 -13.52 0.95
C HIS A 780 -6.71 -14.06 -0.13
N CYS A 781 -7.34 -13.17 -0.93
CA CYS A 781 -8.17 -13.58 -2.06
C CYS A 781 -7.37 -14.39 -3.09
N ILE A 782 -6.20 -13.88 -3.51
CA ILE A 782 -5.37 -14.55 -4.53
C ILE A 782 -4.75 -15.85 -3.99
N VAL A 783 -4.32 -15.89 -2.73
CA VAL A 783 -3.86 -17.13 -2.08
C VAL A 783 -4.99 -18.17 -2.05
N ASN A 784 -6.21 -17.76 -1.74
CA ASN A 784 -7.37 -18.65 -1.75
C ASN A 784 -7.75 -19.12 -3.16
N LEU A 785 -7.60 -18.27 -4.19
CA LEU A 785 -7.77 -18.68 -5.58
C LEU A 785 -6.70 -19.72 -5.98
N ARG A 786 -5.44 -19.48 -5.65
CA ARG A 786 -4.31 -20.37 -5.97
C ARG A 786 -4.39 -21.71 -5.23
N SER A 787 -4.87 -21.75 -3.99
CA SER A 787 -4.94 -22.99 -3.20
C SER A 787 -5.99 -23.98 -3.71
N ARG A 788 -6.93 -23.54 -4.56
CA ARG A 788 -8.07 -24.34 -5.01
C ARG A 788 -8.00 -24.79 -6.47
N ASP A 789 -7.15 -24.16 -7.29
CA ASP A 789 -7.19 -24.36 -8.74
C ASP A 789 -5.80 -24.28 -9.39
N THR A 790 -5.38 -25.37 -10.02
CA THR A 790 -4.12 -25.47 -10.78
C THR A 790 -4.10 -24.55 -12.00
N TYR A 791 -5.25 -24.29 -12.64
CA TYR A 791 -5.33 -23.32 -13.74
C TYR A 791 -5.08 -21.89 -13.25
N VAL A 792 -5.47 -21.55 -12.02
CA VAL A 792 -5.13 -20.24 -11.43
C VAL A 792 -3.64 -20.14 -11.17
N ILE A 793 -3.00 -21.19 -10.65
CA ILE A 793 -1.54 -21.22 -10.47
C ILE A 793 -0.83 -20.98 -11.81
N GLN A 794 -1.21 -21.73 -12.84
CA GLN A 794 -0.67 -21.56 -14.20
C GLN A 794 -0.96 -20.16 -14.76
N ALA A 795 -2.13 -19.58 -14.49
CA ALA A 795 -2.49 -18.24 -14.94
C ALA A 795 -1.65 -17.13 -14.31
N PHE A 796 -1.03 -17.36 -13.15
CA PHE A 796 -0.10 -16.41 -12.53
C PHE A 796 1.36 -16.71 -12.86
N GLU A 797 1.77 -17.98 -12.91
CA GLU A 797 3.17 -18.38 -13.09
C GLU A 797 3.58 -18.47 -14.57
N TYR A 798 2.70 -19.04 -15.40
CA TYR A 798 2.94 -19.36 -16.80
C TYR A 798 1.79 -18.89 -17.71
N PRO A 799 1.41 -17.59 -17.67
CA PRO A 799 0.21 -17.11 -18.35
C PRO A 799 0.25 -17.24 -19.89
N LYS A 800 1.45 -17.43 -20.47
CA LYS A 800 1.66 -17.66 -21.90
C LYS A 800 1.27 -19.05 -22.37
N ASP A 801 1.29 -20.02 -21.46
CA ASP A 801 1.11 -21.43 -21.80
C ASP A 801 -0.37 -21.83 -21.84
N LEU A 802 -1.25 -20.94 -21.37
CA LEU A 802 -2.70 -21.12 -21.36
C LEU A 802 -3.33 -20.71 -22.70
N THR A 803 -4.13 -21.61 -23.23
CA THR A 803 -4.82 -21.47 -24.52
C THR A 803 -6.27 -21.01 -24.32
N THR A 804 -6.91 -20.59 -25.42
CA THR A 804 -8.35 -20.33 -25.44
C THR A 804 -9.16 -21.57 -25.07
N ALA A 805 -8.68 -22.78 -25.38
CA ALA A 805 -9.35 -24.02 -25.02
C ALA A 805 -9.38 -24.22 -23.50
N ASP A 806 -8.27 -23.95 -22.80
CA ASP A 806 -8.19 -24.03 -21.33
C ASP A 806 -9.16 -23.05 -20.66
N ALA A 807 -9.21 -21.82 -21.18
CA ALA A 807 -10.15 -20.80 -20.71
C ALA A 807 -11.62 -21.22 -20.93
N LEU A 808 -11.94 -21.79 -22.09
CA LEU A 808 -13.28 -22.32 -22.38
C LEU A 808 -13.64 -23.49 -21.46
N GLN A 809 -12.69 -24.38 -21.15
CA GLN A 809 -12.90 -25.47 -20.20
C GLN A 809 -13.33 -24.93 -18.83
N VAL A 810 -12.59 -23.96 -18.28
CA VAL A 810 -12.91 -23.33 -16.98
C VAL A 810 -14.25 -22.60 -17.00
N LEU A 811 -14.59 -21.90 -18.08
CA LEU A 811 -15.91 -21.27 -18.22
C LEU A 811 -17.05 -22.31 -18.23
N ASN A 812 -16.82 -23.46 -18.86
CA ASN A 812 -17.81 -24.53 -19.00
C ASN A 812 -18.08 -25.31 -17.70
N GLU A 813 -17.16 -25.33 -16.74
CA GLU A 813 -17.32 -26.03 -15.45
C GLU A 813 -18.56 -25.58 -14.67
N MET A 814 -18.97 -24.30 -14.79
CA MET A 814 -20.17 -23.80 -14.10
C MET A 814 -21.44 -24.52 -14.55
N PHE A 815 -21.45 -25.04 -15.78
CA PHE A 815 -22.65 -25.58 -16.40
C PHE A 815 -22.75 -27.09 -16.24
N LEU A 816 -21.65 -27.80 -15.95
CA LEU A 816 -21.60 -29.26 -15.95
C LEU A 816 -20.46 -29.82 -15.05
N PRO A 817 -20.76 -30.46 -13.89
CA PRO A 817 -19.73 -31.15 -13.10
C PRO A 817 -19.24 -32.49 -13.68
N SER A 818 -19.87 -33.02 -14.74
CA SER A 818 -19.65 -34.40 -15.19
C SER A 818 -19.98 -34.68 -16.66
N PHE A 819 -19.72 -33.72 -17.56
CA PHE A 819 -19.94 -33.92 -18.99
C PHE A 819 -18.63 -34.28 -19.70
N ASN A 820 -18.60 -35.47 -20.30
CA ASN A 820 -17.50 -35.89 -21.17
C ASN A 820 -17.89 -35.55 -22.62
N PRO A 821 -17.31 -34.49 -23.24
CA PRO A 821 -17.68 -34.05 -24.58
C PRO A 821 -17.42 -35.12 -25.65
N ASP A 822 -16.46 -36.02 -25.43
CA ASP A 822 -16.01 -37.00 -26.42
C ASP A 822 -17.00 -38.15 -26.66
N LYS A 823 -17.99 -38.36 -25.77
CA LYS A 823 -18.98 -39.44 -25.93
C LYS A 823 -20.21 -39.07 -26.78
N LEU A 824 -20.19 -37.92 -27.44
CA LEU A 824 -21.39 -37.31 -28.03
C LEU A 824 -21.30 -37.04 -29.54
N HIS A 825 -20.25 -37.53 -30.21
CA HIS A 825 -20.17 -37.60 -31.67
C HIS A 825 -20.97 -38.80 -32.21
N GLY A 826 -22.30 -38.65 -32.24
CA GLY A 826 -23.14 -39.33 -33.22
C GLY A 826 -23.47 -38.35 -34.34
N ASP A 827 -23.55 -38.83 -35.59
CA ASP A 827 -23.72 -38.04 -36.81
C ASP A 827 -24.69 -36.84 -36.68
N PRO A 828 -24.41 -35.71 -37.37
CA PRO A 828 -25.26 -34.53 -37.33
C PRO A 828 -26.69 -34.86 -37.79
N PHE A 829 -27.63 -34.80 -36.84
CA PHE A 829 -29.06 -34.94 -37.10
C PHE A 829 -29.53 -33.78 -37.99
N SER A 830 -29.78 -34.03 -39.28
CA SER A 830 -30.44 -33.06 -40.16
C SER A 830 -31.95 -33.08 -39.91
N PRO A 831 -32.55 -31.98 -39.44
CA PRO A 831 -33.98 -31.93 -39.14
C PRO A 831 -34.83 -32.18 -40.41
N PRO A 832 -35.95 -32.93 -40.33
CA PRO A 832 -36.76 -33.24 -41.50
C PRO A 832 -37.43 -31.96 -42.03
N PRO A 833 -37.72 -31.87 -43.34
CA PRO A 833 -38.44 -30.72 -43.89
C PRO A 833 -39.90 -30.67 -43.43
N PHE A 834 -40.52 -29.49 -43.54
CA PHE A 834 -41.96 -29.33 -43.41
C PHE A 834 -42.69 -30.07 -44.54
N VAL A 835 -43.67 -30.89 -44.19
CA VAL A 835 -44.57 -31.56 -45.14
C VAL A 835 -45.95 -30.88 -45.16
N THR A 836 -46.35 -30.35 -44.01
CA THR A 836 -47.55 -29.53 -43.82
C THR A 836 -47.16 -28.22 -43.15
N PRO A 837 -48.01 -27.17 -43.18
CA PRO A 837 -47.70 -25.90 -42.52
C PRO A 837 -47.43 -26.04 -41.02
N TYR A 838 -47.82 -27.17 -40.43
CA TYR A 838 -47.72 -27.49 -39.01
C TYR A 838 -46.55 -28.44 -38.67
N GLY A 839 -45.65 -28.74 -39.62
CA GLY A 839 -44.41 -29.48 -39.37
C GLY A 839 -44.18 -30.71 -40.26
N PRO A 840 -43.37 -31.67 -39.80
CA PRO A 840 -43.04 -32.88 -40.58
C PRO A 840 -44.22 -33.86 -40.58
N SER A 841 -44.08 -34.92 -41.39
CA SER A 841 -45.13 -35.93 -41.60
C SER A 841 -45.62 -36.54 -40.28
N LEU A 842 -46.95 -36.67 -40.16
CA LEU A 842 -47.59 -37.38 -39.06
C LEU A 842 -47.75 -38.89 -39.31
N LEU A 843 -47.40 -39.37 -40.50
CA LEU A 843 -47.60 -40.76 -40.89
C LEU A 843 -46.33 -41.59 -40.78
N ARG A 844 -45.17 -40.93 -40.88
CA ARG A 844 -43.86 -41.58 -40.78
C ARG A 844 -42.80 -40.67 -40.19
N CYS A 845 -41.78 -41.30 -39.63
CA CYS A 845 -40.62 -40.58 -39.13
C CYS A 845 -39.83 -39.97 -40.29
N GLY A 846 -39.59 -38.66 -40.25
CA GLY A 846 -38.80 -37.98 -41.28
C GLY A 846 -37.32 -38.38 -41.33
N TYR A 847 -36.82 -39.13 -40.34
CA TYR A 847 -35.43 -39.60 -40.27
C TYR A 847 -35.26 -41.00 -40.84
N CYS A 848 -36.01 -41.98 -40.35
CA CYS A 848 -35.89 -43.38 -40.77
C CYS A 848 -37.00 -43.84 -41.73
N ASN A 849 -37.91 -42.94 -42.10
CA ASN A 849 -39.06 -43.18 -42.97
C ASN A 849 -40.06 -44.25 -42.46
N MET A 850 -39.90 -44.72 -41.22
CA MET A 850 -40.76 -45.74 -40.61
C MET A 850 -42.15 -45.19 -40.37
N LEU A 851 -43.18 -45.90 -40.82
CA LEU A 851 -44.57 -45.54 -40.58
C LEU A 851 -44.89 -45.60 -39.08
N PHE A 852 -45.65 -44.63 -38.57
CA PHE A 852 -46.14 -44.63 -37.19
C PHE A 852 -47.37 -45.52 -36.98
N ALA A 853 -47.96 -46.04 -38.05
CA ALA A 853 -48.99 -47.06 -38.03
C ALA A 853 -48.68 -48.13 -39.09
N PRO A 854 -49.15 -49.38 -38.93
CA PRO A 854 -48.97 -50.42 -39.95
C PRO A 854 -49.47 -49.99 -41.33
N SER A 855 -48.78 -50.42 -42.38
CA SER A 855 -49.19 -50.16 -43.77
C SER A 855 -50.59 -50.74 -44.04
N GLY A 856 -51.51 -49.93 -44.59
CA GLY A 856 -52.87 -50.36 -44.92
C GLY A 856 -53.90 -50.11 -43.81
N THR A 857 -53.52 -49.47 -42.70
CA THR A 857 -54.47 -49.05 -41.65
C THR A 857 -55.49 -48.06 -42.23
N LYS A 858 -56.78 -48.42 -42.20
CA LYS A 858 -57.91 -47.56 -42.61
C LYS A 858 -58.87 -47.37 -41.44
N GLY A 859 -59.32 -46.15 -41.22
CA GLY A 859 -60.23 -45.81 -40.13
C GLY A 859 -60.81 -44.41 -40.31
N SER A 860 -61.73 -44.03 -39.44
CA SER A 860 -62.10 -42.61 -39.29
C SER A 860 -60.90 -41.82 -38.74
N LEU A 861 -60.97 -40.50 -38.84
CA LEU A 861 -59.90 -39.62 -38.37
C LEU A 861 -59.71 -39.73 -36.84
N GLU A 862 -60.82 -39.93 -36.13
CA GLU A 862 -60.88 -40.15 -34.69
C GLU A 862 -60.25 -41.48 -34.26
N GLU A 863 -60.34 -42.52 -35.10
CA GLU A 863 -59.72 -43.84 -34.88
C GLU A 863 -58.21 -43.83 -35.17
N LEU A 864 -57.80 -43.17 -36.26
CA LEU A 864 -56.40 -43.14 -36.70
C LEU A 864 -55.52 -42.22 -35.85
N ALA A 865 -56.09 -41.13 -35.33
CA ALA A 865 -55.34 -40.15 -34.55
C ALA A 865 -54.65 -40.72 -33.29
N PRO A 866 -55.32 -41.45 -32.39
CA PRO A 866 -54.67 -42.02 -31.20
C PRO A 866 -53.63 -43.09 -31.56
N LEU A 867 -53.89 -43.92 -32.59
CA LEU A 867 -52.95 -44.96 -33.05
C LEU A 867 -51.63 -44.35 -33.54
N LEU A 868 -51.70 -43.34 -34.40
CA LEU A 868 -50.51 -42.66 -34.92
C LEU A 868 -49.75 -41.90 -33.82
N ARG A 869 -50.44 -41.32 -32.84
CA ARG A 869 -49.80 -40.71 -31.67
C ARG A 869 -49.04 -41.75 -30.85
N GLN A 870 -49.65 -42.89 -30.56
CA GLN A 870 -49.02 -43.97 -29.78
C GLN A 870 -47.82 -44.56 -30.52
N GLY A 871 -47.95 -44.83 -31.82
CA GLY A 871 -46.84 -45.34 -32.63
C GLY A 871 -45.69 -44.34 -32.78
N ARG A 872 -46.01 -43.04 -32.92
CA ARG A 872 -45.00 -41.96 -32.90
C ARG A 872 -44.29 -41.86 -31.56
N GLN A 873 -45.03 -41.93 -30.46
CA GLN A 873 -44.47 -41.91 -29.11
C GLN A 873 -43.55 -43.11 -28.87
N ALA A 874 -44.01 -44.33 -29.21
CA ALA A 874 -43.21 -45.55 -29.08
C ALA A 874 -41.93 -45.47 -29.94
N HIS A 875 -42.04 -44.93 -31.16
CA HIS A 875 -40.88 -44.72 -32.02
C HIS A 875 -39.87 -43.73 -31.42
N PHE A 876 -40.31 -42.56 -30.97
CA PHE A 876 -39.39 -41.56 -30.39
C PHE A 876 -38.83 -41.99 -29.03
N ALA A 877 -39.57 -42.73 -28.22
CA ALA A 877 -39.04 -43.34 -27.01
C ALA A 877 -37.92 -44.34 -27.33
N LYS A 878 -38.12 -45.19 -28.34
CA LYS A 878 -37.14 -46.20 -28.77
C LYS A 878 -35.87 -45.60 -29.39
N TYR A 879 -36.01 -44.59 -30.25
CA TYR A 879 -34.89 -44.08 -31.07
C TYR A 879 -34.28 -42.77 -30.56
N LEU A 880 -35.00 -41.97 -29.77
CA LEU A 880 -34.55 -40.66 -29.28
C LEU A 880 -34.53 -40.58 -27.74
N GLY A 881 -34.80 -41.70 -27.04
CA GLY A 881 -34.84 -41.74 -25.58
C GLY A 881 -35.90 -40.82 -24.95
N ALA A 882 -36.92 -40.41 -25.70
CA ALA A 882 -37.93 -39.48 -25.22
C ALA A 882 -38.88 -40.17 -24.22
N SER A 883 -38.88 -39.72 -22.96
CA SER A 883 -39.67 -40.31 -21.86
C SER A 883 -41.00 -39.60 -21.56
N GLY A 884 -41.35 -38.53 -22.31
CA GLY A 884 -42.60 -37.79 -22.10
C GLY A 884 -43.84 -38.55 -22.60
N SER A 885 -44.98 -38.33 -21.95
CA SER A 885 -46.29 -38.91 -22.31
C SER A 885 -46.80 -38.52 -23.71
N THR A 886 -46.15 -37.53 -24.35
CA THR A 886 -46.46 -37.06 -25.71
C THR A 886 -45.38 -37.42 -26.73
N GLY A 887 -44.35 -38.19 -26.33
CA GLY A 887 -43.15 -38.45 -27.14
C GLY A 887 -42.21 -37.24 -27.27
N LEU A 888 -42.43 -36.19 -26.48
CA LEU A 888 -41.57 -35.01 -26.40
C LEU A 888 -40.54 -35.13 -25.26
N PRO A 889 -39.35 -34.51 -25.40
CA PRO A 889 -38.36 -34.45 -24.33
C PRO A 889 -38.87 -33.66 -23.11
N GLN A 890 -38.38 -34.02 -21.92
CA GLN A 890 -38.70 -33.30 -20.68
C GLN A 890 -38.21 -31.84 -20.75
N ARG A 891 -38.96 -30.92 -20.13
CA ARG A 891 -38.51 -29.53 -19.97
C ARG A 891 -37.29 -29.51 -19.06
N ALA A 892 -36.32 -28.65 -19.36
CA ALA A 892 -35.18 -28.47 -18.49
C ALA A 892 -35.62 -27.97 -17.11
N PRO A 893 -35.13 -28.57 -16.02
CA PRO A 893 -35.40 -28.06 -14.69
C PRO A 893 -34.79 -26.66 -14.54
N MET A 894 -35.51 -25.79 -13.85
CA MET A 894 -34.95 -24.53 -13.36
C MET A 894 -34.37 -24.77 -11.97
N GLN A 895 -33.09 -24.48 -11.78
CA GLN A 895 -32.46 -24.49 -10.47
C GLN A 895 -31.91 -23.09 -10.18
N ASN A 896 -32.31 -22.50 -9.05
CA ASN A 896 -31.91 -21.15 -8.64
C ASN A 896 -32.15 -20.05 -9.70
N GLY A 897 -33.29 -20.11 -10.39
CA GLY A 897 -33.63 -19.14 -11.43
C GLY A 897 -32.87 -19.33 -12.75
N ARG A 898 -32.14 -20.43 -12.94
CA ARG A 898 -31.33 -20.70 -14.15
C ARG A 898 -31.77 -21.99 -14.84
N LEU A 899 -31.80 -21.95 -16.18
CA LEU A 899 -32.11 -23.10 -17.02
C LEU A 899 -30.89 -24.04 -17.05
N MET A 900 -31.06 -25.29 -16.61
CA MET A 900 -30.00 -26.30 -16.78
C MET A 900 -29.84 -26.67 -18.26
N PRO A 901 -28.63 -27.08 -18.73
CA PRO A 901 -28.39 -27.40 -20.13
C PRO A 901 -29.44 -28.40 -20.64
N PRO A 902 -30.35 -28.01 -21.56
CA PRO A 902 -31.45 -28.89 -21.94
C PRO A 902 -31.04 -29.97 -22.93
N CYS A 903 -31.93 -30.95 -23.06
CA CYS A 903 -31.86 -32.06 -24.03
C CYS A 903 -31.52 -31.61 -25.46
N ARG A 904 -30.75 -32.44 -26.22
CA ARG A 904 -30.51 -32.27 -27.68
C ARG A 904 -31.80 -32.23 -28.51
N HIS A 905 -32.92 -32.69 -27.95
CA HIS A 905 -34.19 -32.74 -28.63
C HIS A 905 -35.06 -31.54 -28.22
N TYR A 906 -35.59 -30.82 -29.21
CA TYR A 906 -36.55 -29.73 -29.06
C TYR A 906 -37.57 -29.78 -30.20
N ASN A 907 -38.69 -29.09 -30.03
CA ASN A 907 -39.79 -29.14 -31.01
C ASN A 907 -39.62 -28.05 -32.08
N LEU A 908 -38.52 -28.13 -32.83
CA LEU A 908 -38.08 -27.12 -33.82
C LEU A 908 -39.24 -26.61 -34.70
N HIS A 909 -39.93 -27.53 -35.39
CA HIS A 909 -41.01 -27.18 -36.31
C HIS A 909 -42.19 -26.49 -35.62
N HIS A 910 -42.51 -26.88 -34.39
CA HIS A 910 -43.60 -26.27 -33.66
C HIS A 910 -43.25 -24.84 -33.24
N SER A 911 -42.05 -24.62 -32.72
CA SER A 911 -41.60 -23.28 -32.30
C SER A 911 -41.52 -22.31 -33.48
N ILE A 912 -41.08 -22.76 -34.67
CA ILE A 912 -41.14 -21.96 -35.90
C ILE A 912 -42.59 -21.54 -36.24
N VAL A 913 -43.52 -22.49 -36.18
CA VAL A 913 -44.94 -22.23 -36.51
C VAL A 913 -45.58 -21.29 -35.49
N LEU A 914 -45.28 -21.47 -34.20
CA LEU A 914 -45.77 -20.58 -33.14
C LEU A 914 -45.30 -19.14 -33.34
N VAL A 915 -43.98 -18.95 -33.48
CA VAL A 915 -43.41 -17.60 -33.67
C VAL A 915 -43.87 -16.96 -34.95
N PHE A 916 -44.15 -17.74 -36.01
CA PHE A 916 -44.74 -17.21 -37.24
C PHE A 916 -46.22 -16.82 -37.06
N ALA A 917 -47.00 -17.64 -36.35
CA ALA A 917 -48.43 -17.41 -36.12
C ALA A 917 -48.69 -16.20 -35.20
N GLU A 918 -47.75 -15.86 -34.32
CA GLU A 918 -47.81 -14.69 -33.44
C GLU A 918 -47.53 -13.35 -34.15
N ARG A 919 -46.99 -13.37 -35.38
CA ARG A 919 -46.75 -12.14 -36.14
C ARG A 919 -48.03 -11.59 -36.74
N GLU A 920 -48.07 -10.28 -36.92
CA GLU A 920 -49.12 -9.61 -37.69
C GLU A 920 -49.13 -10.05 -39.16
N GLU A 921 -50.26 -9.90 -39.84
CA GLU A 921 -50.43 -10.35 -41.23
C GLU A 921 -49.38 -9.79 -42.18
N ASP A 922 -49.08 -8.49 -42.09
CA ASP A 922 -48.08 -7.82 -42.90
C ASP A 922 -46.67 -8.37 -42.66
N GLN A 923 -46.34 -8.69 -41.40
CA GLN A 923 -45.06 -9.26 -41.02
C GLN A 923 -44.91 -10.69 -41.54
N ARG A 924 -45.98 -11.50 -41.47
CA ARG A 924 -46.01 -12.85 -42.05
C ARG A 924 -45.81 -12.80 -43.55
N ALA A 925 -46.50 -11.90 -44.25
CA ALA A 925 -46.36 -11.73 -45.69
C ALA A 925 -44.93 -11.29 -46.07
N ALA A 926 -44.32 -10.39 -45.28
CA ALA A 926 -42.94 -9.97 -45.48
C ALA A 926 -41.93 -11.11 -45.27
N LEU A 927 -42.10 -11.91 -44.22
CA LEU A 927 -41.26 -13.08 -43.93
C LEU A 927 -41.34 -14.13 -45.03
N VAL A 928 -42.54 -14.45 -45.52
CA VAL A 928 -42.73 -15.43 -46.62
C VAL A 928 -42.08 -14.91 -47.90
N ARG A 929 -42.26 -13.63 -48.25
CA ARG A 929 -41.61 -13.01 -49.41
C ARG A 929 -40.08 -13.07 -49.32
N ALA A 930 -39.51 -12.76 -48.16
CA ALA A 930 -38.06 -12.82 -47.94
C ALA A 930 -37.54 -14.28 -47.95
N GLY A 931 -38.29 -15.20 -47.36
CA GLY A 931 -37.88 -16.58 -47.14
C GLY A 931 -37.85 -17.46 -48.38
N ILE A 932 -38.65 -17.13 -49.42
CA ILE A 932 -38.67 -17.87 -50.69
C ILE A 932 -37.48 -17.49 -51.59
N LEU A 933 -36.93 -16.29 -51.41
CA LEU A 933 -35.76 -15.82 -52.18
C LEU A 933 -34.51 -16.61 -51.77
N GLU A 934 -33.65 -16.88 -52.75
CA GLU A 934 -32.30 -17.38 -52.49
C GLU A 934 -31.48 -16.33 -51.73
N ALA A 935 -30.52 -16.77 -50.91
CA ALA A 935 -29.76 -15.86 -50.03
C ALA A 935 -29.09 -14.70 -50.80
N ALA A 936 -28.60 -14.95 -52.02
CA ALA A 936 -27.98 -13.95 -52.88
C ALA A 936 -28.95 -12.87 -53.42
N GLN A 937 -30.26 -13.14 -53.39
CA GLN A 937 -31.31 -12.25 -53.92
C GLN A 937 -31.96 -11.39 -52.83
N ARG A 938 -31.59 -11.57 -51.55
CA ARG A 938 -32.17 -10.85 -50.41
C ARG A 938 -31.50 -9.51 -50.19
N THR A 939 -32.29 -8.49 -49.87
CA THR A 939 -31.76 -7.20 -49.39
C THR A 939 -31.26 -7.33 -47.95
N ALA A 940 -30.39 -6.41 -47.50
CA ALA A 940 -29.91 -6.38 -46.11
C ALA A 940 -31.08 -6.31 -45.09
N ALA A 941 -32.15 -5.57 -45.41
CA ALA A 941 -33.33 -5.48 -44.56
C ALA A 941 -34.11 -6.81 -44.48
N GLN A 942 -34.15 -7.57 -45.58
CA GLN A 942 -34.78 -8.91 -45.61
C GLN A 942 -33.94 -9.94 -44.84
N ASN A 943 -32.61 -9.86 -44.92
CA ASN A 943 -31.73 -10.72 -44.12
C ASN A 943 -31.90 -10.42 -42.62
N LEU A 944 -31.88 -9.15 -42.23
CA LEU A 944 -32.09 -8.74 -40.84
C LEU A 944 -33.47 -9.17 -40.31
N LEU A 945 -34.51 -9.11 -41.16
CA LEU A 945 -35.84 -9.59 -40.80
C LEU A 945 -35.86 -11.10 -40.52
N LEU A 946 -35.19 -11.89 -41.36
CA LEU A 946 -35.11 -13.35 -41.19
C LEU A 946 -34.21 -13.74 -40.01
N GLU A 947 -33.09 -13.05 -39.79
CA GLU A 947 -32.21 -13.23 -38.62
C GLU A 947 -32.99 -12.98 -37.33
N LYS A 948 -33.72 -11.86 -37.26
CA LYS A 948 -34.59 -11.56 -36.11
C LYS A 948 -35.66 -12.63 -35.91
N PHE A 949 -36.23 -13.17 -36.99
CA PHE A 949 -37.19 -14.26 -36.87
C PHE A 949 -36.55 -15.53 -36.31
N VAL A 950 -35.33 -15.87 -36.73
CA VAL A 950 -34.57 -17.00 -36.18
C VAL A 950 -34.26 -16.79 -34.71
N ASP A 951 -33.83 -15.60 -34.30
CA ASP A 951 -33.58 -15.26 -32.90
C ASP A 951 -34.84 -15.44 -32.04
N ASP A 952 -35.99 -14.97 -32.53
CA ASP A 952 -37.26 -15.11 -31.83
C ASP A 952 -37.68 -16.61 -31.74
N VAL A 953 -37.33 -17.45 -32.72
CA VAL A 953 -37.53 -18.90 -32.66
C VAL A 953 -36.61 -19.55 -31.62
N VAL A 954 -35.35 -19.14 -31.53
CA VAL A 954 -34.42 -19.61 -30.48
C VAL A 954 -34.95 -19.23 -29.11
N GLU A 955 -35.41 -18.00 -28.92
CA GLU A 955 -35.99 -17.54 -27.66
C GLU A 955 -37.24 -18.33 -27.27
N GLN A 956 -38.10 -18.66 -28.24
CA GLN A 956 -39.25 -19.51 -28.00
C GLN A 956 -38.83 -20.92 -27.54
N ILE A 957 -37.84 -21.53 -28.20
CA ILE A 957 -37.34 -22.88 -27.86
C ILE A 957 -36.72 -22.88 -26.45
N VAL A 958 -35.85 -21.91 -26.19
CA VAL A 958 -34.99 -21.86 -25.01
C VAL A 958 -35.67 -21.20 -23.81
N GLY A 959 -36.17 -19.98 -23.99
CA GLY A 959 -36.71 -19.15 -22.92
C GLY A 959 -38.12 -19.60 -22.51
N VAL A 960 -39.00 -19.82 -23.49
CA VAL A 960 -40.42 -20.14 -23.23
C VAL A 960 -40.64 -21.63 -23.06
N ASP A 961 -40.24 -22.45 -24.04
CA ASP A 961 -40.47 -23.89 -24.03
C ASP A 961 -39.55 -24.62 -23.06
N ARG A 962 -38.43 -23.99 -22.68
CA ARG A 962 -37.40 -24.52 -21.77
C ARG A 962 -36.81 -25.84 -22.30
N ARG A 963 -36.52 -25.86 -23.61
CA ARG A 963 -36.03 -27.03 -24.36
C ARG A 963 -34.87 -26.62 -25.25
N GLY A 964 -34.07 -27.60 -25.70
CA GLY A 964 -32.95 -27.37 -26.62
C GLY A 964 -31.68 -26.80 -25.98
N ASN A 965 -30.54 -26.99 -26.61
CA ASN A 965 -29.25 -26.64 -26.02
C ASN A 965 -28.85 -25.19 -26.35
N VAL A 966 -28.90 -24.30 -25.36
CA VAL A 966 -28.49 -22.88 -25.46
C VAL A 966 -27.00 -22.70 -25.78
N TYR A 967 -26.20 -23.74 -25.57
CA TYR A 967 -24.75 -23.75 -25.76
C TYR A 967 -24.35 -24.28 -27.15
N SER A 968 -25.29 -24.54 -28.06
CA SER A 968 -25.03 -25.20 -29.34
C SER A 968 -25.46 -24.34 -30.53
N GLN A 969 -24.49 -23.91 -31.35
CA GLN A 969 -24.74 -23.18 -32.60
C GLN A 969 -25.56 -23.99 -33.63
N ILE A 970 -25.55 -25.32 -33.51
CA ILE A 970 -26.34 -26.25 -34.34
C ILE A 970 -27.83 -25.88 -34.36
N MET A 971 -28.38 -25.26 -33.31
CA MET A 971 -29.80 -24.88 -33.30
C MET A 971 -30.13 -23.83 -34.36
N VAL A 972 -29.31 -22.79 -34.45
CA VAL A 972 -29.48 -21.73 -35.45
C VAL A 972 -29.35 -22.31 -36.86
N GLU A 973 -28.34 -23.15 -37.08
CA GLU A 973 -28.12 -23.85 -38.36
C GLU A 973 -29.30 -24.75 -38.74
N GLN A 974 -29.85 -25.50 -37.77
CA GLN A 974 -31.00 -26.38 -37.98
C GLN A 974 -32.29 -25.59 -38.30
N ILE A 975 -32.50 -24.43 -37.66
CA ILE A 975 -33.60 -23.53 -38.00
C ILE A 975 -33.44 -23.10 -39.46
N TRP A 976 -32.28 -22.55 -39.83
CA TRP A 976 -32.00 -22.14 -41.20
C TRP A 976 -32.18 -23.27 -42.22
N THR A 977 -31.83 -24.51 -41.85
CA THR A 977 -31.98 -25.69 -42.71
C THR A 977 -33.45 -26.01 -43.03
N VAL A 978 -34.37 -25.86 -42.07
CA VAL A 978 -35.80 -26.21 -42.28
C VAL A 978 -36.63 -25.07 -42.86
N LEU A 979 -36.23 -23.81 -42.65
CA LEU A 979 -36.98 -22.63 -43.09
C LEU A 979 -37.36 -22.65 -44.58
N PRO A 980 -36.48 -23.02 -45.54
CA PRO A 980 -36.85 -23.08 -46.95
C PRO A 980 -38.06 -23.99 -47.24
N SER A 981 -38.16 -25.12 -46.54
CA SER A 981 -39.31 -26.03 -46.67
C SER A 981 -40.57 -25.46 -46.03
N PHE A 982 -40.42 -24.75 -44.90
CA PHE A 982 -41.54 -24.08 -44.22
C PHE A 982 -42.18 -23.03 -45.14
N TRP A 983 -41.38 -22.15 -45.73
CA TRP A 983 -41.87 -21.08 -46.59
C TRP A 983 -42.61 -21.60 -47.82
N LYS A 984 -42.08 -22.64 -48.49
CA LYS A 984 -42.75 -23.29 -49.62
C LYS A 984 -44.13 -23.83 -49.25
N VAL A 985 -44.23 -24.46 -48.08
CA VAL A 985 -45.46 -25.11 -47.61
C VAL A 985 -46.50 -24.09 -47.15
N VAL A 986 -46.08 -23.02 -46.47
CA VAL A 986 -46.94 -21.90 -46.08
C VAL A 986 -47.52 -21.18 -47.30
N GLN A 987 -46.68 -20.91 -48.31
CA GLN A 987 -47.11 -20.28 -49.56
C GLN A 987 -48.12 -21.15 -50.32
N LYS A 988 -47.84 -22.46 -50.47
CA LYS A 988 -48.69 -23.39 -51.22
C LYS A 988 -50.08 -23.54 -50.60
N ASN A 989 -50.17 -23.60 -49.28
CA ASN A 989 -51.42 -23.97 -48.59
C ASN A 989 -52.22 -22.78 -48.04
N ARG A 990 -51.78 -21.52 -48.29
CA ARG A 990 -52.41 -20.30 -47.74
C ARG A 990 -52.69 -20.41 -46.25
N PHE A 991 -51.64 -20.66 -45.47
CA PHE A 991 -51.75 -20.89 -44.04
C PHE A 991 -52.43 -19.70 -43.32
N ASP A 992 -53.56 -19.97 -42.68
CA ASP A 992 -54.29 -19.03 -41.83
C ASP A 992 -54.04 -19.35 -40.34
N PRO A 993 -53.29 -18.50 -39.62
CA PRO A 993 -52.97 -18.70 -38.21
C PRO A 993 -54.13 -18.39 -37.25
N GLU A 994 -55.23 -17.76 -37.68
CA GLU A 994 -56.38 -17.48 -36.78
C GLU A 994 -57.13 -18.75 -36.35
N GLN A 995 -56.91 -19.86 -37.05
CA GLN A 995 -57.31 -21.20 -36.61
C GLN A 995 -56.35 -21.75 -35.53
N LYS A 996 -56.10 -20.98 -34.46
CA LYS A 996 -55.12 -21.25 -33.39
C LYS A 996 -55.27 -22.60 -32.65
N ALA A 997 -56.35 -23.35 -32.89
CA ALA A 997 -56.63 -24.64 -32.26
C ALA A 997 -57.01 -25.75 -33.26
N MET A 998 -56.38 -25.81 -34.43
CA MET A 998 -56.50 -27.03 -35.27
C MET A 998 -55.86 -28.22 -34.53
N LYS A 999 -56.70 -29.19 -34.17
CA LYS A 999 -56.28 -30.40 -33.46
C LYS A 999 -55.36 -31.21 -34.40
N PHE A 1000 -54.45 -32.02 -33.86
CA PHE A 1000 -53.66 -33.04 -34.59
C PHE A 1000 -54.40 -33.72 -35.76
N VAL A 1001 -55.71 -33.90 -35.56
CA VAL A 1001 -56.78 -34.32 -36.49
C VAL A 1001 -56.72 -33.61 -37.84
N ASP A 1002 -56.58 -32.28 -37.90
CA ASP A 1002 -56.60 -31.53 -39.15
C ASP A 1002 -55.28 -31.62 -39.94
N LYS A 1003 -54.15 -31.60 -39.21
CA LYS A 1003 -52.83 -31.92 -39.78
C LYS A 1003 -52.81 -33.33 -40.38
N LEU A 1004 -53.45 -34.27 -39.68
CA LEU A 1004 -53.56 -35.66 -40.11
C LEU A 1004 -54.47 -35.78 -41.34
N ARG A 1005 -55.57 -35.01 -41.42
CA ARG A 1005 -56.48 -34.99 -42.56
C ARG A 1005 -55.78 -34.60 -43.87
N LEU A 1006 -54.95 -33.55 -43.84
CA LEU A 1006 -54.17 -33.09 -45.00
C LEU A 1006 -53.23 -34.17 -45.57
N GLU A 1007 -52.64 -34.99 -44.71
CA GLU A 1007 -51.74 -36.08 -45.15
C GLU A 1007 -52.50 -37.37 -45.54
N LEU A 1008 -53.61 -37.70 -44.85
CA LEU A 1008 -54.41 -38.89 -45.14
C LEU A 1008 -55.23 -38.78 -46.44
N ASP A 1009 -55.73 -37.57 -46.77
CA ASP A 1009 -56.44 -37.32 -48.03
C ASP A 1009 -55.53 -37.60 -49.25
N GLY A 1010 -54.23 -37.31 -49.14
CA GLY A 1010 -53.25 -37.57 -50.20
C GLY A 1010 -52.89 -39.04 -50.41
N LEU A 1011 -53.19 -39.92 -49.44
CA LEU A 1011 -52.86 -41.36 -49.48
C LEU A 1011 -54.09 -42.26 -49.63
N GLY A 1012 -55.31 -41.70 -49.63
CA GLY A 1012 -56.55 -42.47 -49.74
C GLY A 1012 -56.85 -43.36 -48.54
N TRP A 1013 -56.33 -43.02 -47.35
CA TRP A 1013 -56.53 -43.80 -46.12
C TRP A 1013 -57.86 -43.49 -45.40
N LEU A 1014 -58.52 -42.40 -45.77
CA LEU A 1014 -59.85 -42.03 -45.28
C LEU A 1014 -60.94 -42.87 -45.98
N LYS A 1015 -61.87 -43.45 -45.21
CA LYS A 1015 -63.07 -44.11 -45.75
C LYS A 1015 -63.87 -43.07 -46.56
N LYS A 1016 -64.17 -43.36 -47.84
CA LYS A 1016 -65.05 -42.52 -48.68
C LYS A 1016 -66.46 -42.50 -48.05
N GLY A 1017 -66.81 -41.41 -47.38
CA GLY A 1017 -68.11 -41.23 -46.72
C GLY A 1017 -68.19 -40.15 -45.63
N THR A 1018 -67.06 -39.59 -45.17
CA THR A 1018 -67.01 -38.55 -44.10
C THR A 1018 -66.79 -37.13 -44.63
N ARG A 1019 -67.42 -36.77 -45.75
CA ARG A 1019 -67.59 -35.37 -46.17
C ARG A 1019 -69.06 -34.99 -45.97
N GLU A 1020 -69.39 -34.49 -44.78
CA GLU A 1020 -70.52 -33.58 -44.49
C GLU A 1020 -70.82 -33.62 -42.98
N VAL A 1021 -70.48 -32.54 -42.27
CA VAL A 1021 -71.38 -31.81 -41.35
C VAL A 1021 -70.80 -30.40 -41.22
N GLY A 1022 -71.15 -29.54 -42.19
CA GLY A 1022 -71.38 -28.14 -41.87
C GLY A 1022 -72.81 -28.03 -41.31
N GLU A 1023 -73.05 -27.02 -40.47
CA GLU A 1023 -74.34 -26.66 -39.85
C GLU A 1023 -74.72 -27.39 -38.55
N ILE A 1024 -74.22 -26.91 -37.42
CA ILE A 1024 -75.08 -26.30 -36.39
C ILE A 1024 -74.34 -25.06 -35.84
N ARG A 1025 -74.74 -23.87 -36.30
CA ARG A 1025 -74.47 -22.59 -35.65
C ARG A 1025 -75.58 -22.35 -34.62
N LYS A 1026 -75.26 -22.55 -33.35
CA LYS A 1026 -75.71 -21.74 -32.20
C LYS A 1026 -74.80 -22.01 -31.02
#